data_AF-A0A1T5EHG3-F1
#
_entry.id   AF-A0A1T5EHG3-F1
#
_cell.length_a   1.000
_cell.length_b   1.000
_cell.length_c   1.000
_cell.angle_alpha   90.00
_cell.angle_beta   90.00
_cell.angle_gamma   90.00
#
_symmetry.space_group_name_H-M   'P 1'
#
loop_
_entity.id
_entity.type
_entity.pdbx_description
1 polymer ?
#
loop_
_entity_poly.entity_id
_entity_poly.type
_entity_poly.pdbx_seq_one_letter_code
_entity_poly.pdbx_strand_id
1 'polypeptide(L)'
;MTLFSLSLFIINLNKKMRKILLLLLCVITLGVDSLTAQQLLGELRGKITTSDGLPAGFVSIGIKGLNTGTLSKEDGTYRLVRLRPGRYTIKVSALGLEAREQEVTVQAGKTIQTDFVLTENAQRLKEIVVTGFQKPYNTDVPSSSLRLNQPLKEVPQNIQVVTSGTLSDQQVISMSDNLIRNVSGATRLEHWGDMYTNITMRGSQIQAFRNGFNVVSSFWGPLTEDMSFVDRIEFVKGPAGFMLSQGDPSGLYNVVTKKPTGQTKGEASLTLGSYDLFRTALDLDGKLSKSGKLLYRLNVAAQNKGSHRAYEYNNRYSFAPVLSYQLDEKTKLTAEYTMQYAKMSNVGSYYVFGTNGYATLPVGFTMMAPGLEPTRIKDHSGLLSLEHAFSSKWKLNAQASYFNYGQVGSSMWPVSVAADGKIVRGPSIWDAKSEMAMGQMFLTGDVTTGAVRHRILSGLDVGKKDYMADWGQYHNLDEAGGEFDVNNPNYGVPSNGFPVWDRSKGIEERAVLAGGLMDQRYTGLYLQDELGFLENKLRLTLGGRYTFVSQSSWGGAAIEAKHFTPRLGISASIDNQTSIYGLYDQAFTPQNGRLAGGGDVKPITGNNIEFGIKNDWFGGSWNTTLAAYRILKNNELTADPNSPPTSGLSIVLGEKKSEGIEFDLRGEVFKGLNLVANYAYTNARVTEVSPGVTSVSVGDVIPGYAKHVVNSWLNYRIQSGFLKGAGASAGFTYLLDRATDTWSDTDVRLPDFFRLDAGLTWQKDRINITANAFNVLDKYLYSGSYYTWLNAFYWQTEAPRNFRMSVGYKF
;
A
#
# COMPACT_ATOMS: atom_id res chain seq x y z
N MET A 1 -12.38 64.01 49.34
CA MET A 1 -13.50 64.77 48.75
C MET A 1 -14.71 63.88 48.73
N THR A 2 -15.79 64.32 49.39
CA THR A 2 -16.96 63.52 49.77
C THR A 2 -17.84 63.15 48.58
N LEU A 3 -18.43 61.94 48.63
CA LEU A 3 -19.37 61.33 47.66
C LEU A 3 -20.64 62.16 47.37
N PHE A 4 -20.85 63.26 48.09
CA PHE A 4 -22.01 64.15 47.93
C PHE A 4 -21.91 65.07 46.70
N SER A 5 -20.72 65.27 46.12
CA SER A 5 -20.55 66.15 44.95
C SER A 5 -20.81 65.45 43.61
N LEU A 6 -20.83 64.12 43.57
CA LEU A 6 -20.97 63.34 42.33
C LEU A 6 -22.44 63.03 41.99
N SER A 7 -23.32 62.98 42.98
CA SER A 7 -24.75 62.69 42.81
C SER A 7 -25.52 63.83 42.11
N LEU A 8 -25.12 65.09 42.31
CA LEU A 8 -25.73 66.24 41.62
C LEU A 8 -25.37 66.33 40.12
N PHE A 9 -24.23 65.77 39.69
CA PHE A 9 -23.83 65.81 38.29
C PHE A 9 -24.56 64.78 37.42
N ILE A 10 -25.04 63.67 38.03
CA ILE A 10 -25.72 62.57 37.32
C ILE A 10 -27.19 62.88 37.02
N ILE A 11 -27.78 63.90 37.66
CA ILE A 11 -29.18 64.29 37.48
C ILE A 11 -29.42 65.10 36.19
N ASN A 12 -28.41 65.82 35.69
CA ASN A 12 -28.53 66.69 34.50
C ASN A 12 -28.07 66.07 33.16
N LEU A 13 -27.79 64.76 33.11
CA LEU A 13 -27.36 64.08 31.89
C LEU A 13 -28.57 63.52 31.09
N ASN A 14 -28.59 63.76 29.77
CA ASN A 14 -29.60 63.22 28.86
C ASN A 14 -29.61 61.67 28.91
N LYS A 15 -30.81 61.07 28.76
CA LYS A 15 -31.11 59.63 28.79
C LYS A 15 -30.11 58.73 28.05
N LYS A 16 -29.52 59.17 26.93
CA LYS A 16 -28.47 58.41 26.20
C LYS A 16 -27.12 58.37 26.95
N MET A 17 -26.70 59.49 27.55
CA MET A 17 -25.45 59.54 28.33
C MET A 17 -25.57 58.82 29.67
N ARG A 18 -26.75 58.80 30.30
CA ARG A 18 -27.00 57.97 31.49
C ARG A 18 -26.84 56.48 31.21
N LYS A 19 -27.31 55.99 30.06
CA LYS A 19 -27.13 54.58 29.67
C LYS A 19 -25.66 54.24 29.40
N ILE A 20 -24.90 55.14 28.79
CA ILE A 20 -23.45 54.94 28.54
C ILE A 20 -22.66 54.98 29.85
N LEU A 21 -22.98 55.89 30.76
CA LEU A 21 -22.31 55.98 32.06
C LEU A 21 -22.66 54.80 32.98
N LEU A 22 -23.90 54.29 32.94
CA LEU A 22 -24.30 53.04 33.61
C LEU A 22 -23.63 51.81 33.00
N LEU A 23 -23.43 51.77 31.67
CA LEU A 23 -22.67 50.70 31.02
C LEU A 23 -21.18 50.75 31.40
N LEU A 24 -20.58 51.95 31.46
CA LEU A 24 -19.20 52.15 31.89
C LEU A 24 -19.01 51.85 33.37
N LEU A 25 -19.97 52.18 34.24
CA LEU A 25 -19.94 51.79 35.65
C LEU A 25 -20.06 50.26 35.81
N CYS A 26 -20.93 49.60 35.04
CA CYS A 26 -21.05 48.14 35.04
C CYS A 26 -19.78 47.44 34.50
N VAL A 27 -19.11 48.02 33.49
CA VAL A 27 -17.85 47.48 32.95
C VAL A 27 -16.68 47.71 33.92
N ILE A 28 -16.71 48.78 34.72
CA ILE A 28 -15.69 49.04 35.75
C ILE A 28 -15.96 48.22 37.03
N THR A 29 -17.21 47.91 37.39
CA THR A 29 -17.52 47.06 38.55
C THR A 29 -17.44 45.55 38.27
N LEU A 30 -17.43 45.13 36.99
CA LEU A 30 -17.15 43.72 36.62
C LEU A 30 -15.64 43.43 36.44
N GLY A 31 -14.77 44.42 36.65
CA GLY A 31 -13.32 44.32 36.48
C GLY A 31 -12.50 44.25 37.78
N VAL A 32 -13.13 44.18 38.96
CA VAL A 32 -12.40 44.30 40.25
C VAL A 32 -12.87 43.26 41.28
N ASP A 33 -12.87 41.97 40.92
CA ASP A 33 -12.98 40.85 41.87
C ASP A 33 -11.94 39.76 41.55
N SER A 34 -10.69 40.15 41.30
CA SER A 34 -9.59 39.19 41.09
C SER A 34 -8.24 39.72 41.58
N LEU A 35 -8.22 40.39 42.72
CA LEU A 35 -6.98 40.75 43.41
C LEU A 35 -7.16 40.50 44.90
N THR A 36 -7.04 39.22 45.28
CA THR A 36 -6.39 38.69 46.50
C THR A 36 -6.79 37.23 46.71
N ALA A 37 -6.23 36.37 45.86
CA ALA A 37 -5.90 35.01 46.28
C ALA A 37 -4.59 34.67 45.57
N GLN A 38 -3.46 35.01 46.19
CA GLN A 38 -2.19 34.38 45.86
C GLN A 38 -2.34 32.91 46.22
N GLN A 39 -2.92 32.11 45.32
CA GLN A 39 -2.83 30.67 45.42
C GLN A 39 -1.34 30.35 45.36
N LEU A 40 -0.78 29.93 46.50
CA LEU A 40 0.57 29.41 46.59
C LEU A 40 0.65 28.15 45.69
N LEU A 41 1.08 28.34 44.45
CA LEU A 41 1.27 27.26 43.49
C LEU A 41 2.52 26.46 43.87
N GLY A 42 2.44 25.14 43.76
CA GLY A 42 3.56 24.24 43.98
C GLY A 42 4.43 24.04 42.74
N GLU A 43 5.60 23.46 42.96
CA GLU A 43 6.57 23.07 41.93
C GLU A 43 6.84 21.56 42.04
N LEU A 44 7.01 20.88 40.91
CA LEU A 44 7.55 19.52 40.85
C LEU A 44 8.87 19.55 40.08
N ARG A 45 9.91 18.94 40.63
CA ARG A 45 11.21 18.76 39.97
C ARG A 45 11.73 17.34 40.16
N GLY A 46 12.68 16.93 39.35
CA GLY A 46 13.35 15.65 39.55
C GLY A 46 14.35 15.35 38.46
N LYS A 47 14.93 14.15 38.53
CA LYS A 47 15.87 13.61 37.56
C LYS A 47 15.34 12.29 37.01
N ILE A 48 15.50 12.10 35.71
CA ILE A 48 15.15 10.88 35.02
C ILE A 48 16.44 10.18 34.62
N THR A 49 16.56 8.91 34.98
CA THR A 49 17.69 8.04 34.61
C THR A 49 17.19 6.79 33.91
N THR A 50 18.04 6.16 33.12
CA THR A 50 17.80 4.84 32.53
C THR A 50 18.20 3.73 33.51
N SER A 51 17.77 2.49 33.24
CA SER A 51 18.04 1.32 34.09
C SER A 51 19.53 0.98 34.26
N ASP A 52 20.40 1.49 33.39
CA ASP A 52 21.86 1.42 33.46
C ASP A 52 22.49 2.57 34.28
N GLY A 53 21.67 3.47 34.84
CA GLY A 53 22.10 4.58 35.69
C GLY A 53 22.48 5.87 34.95
N LEU A 54 22.39 5.90 33.61
CA LEU A 54 22.69 7.10 32.83
C LEU A 54 21.55 8.14 32.87
N PRO A 55 21.82 9.45 32.75
CA PRO A 55 20.78 10.46 32.64
C PRO A 55 19.94 10.33 31.36
N ALA A 56 18.62 10.41 31.49
CA ALA A 56 17.69 10.34 30.36
C ALA A 56 17.21 11.74 29.97
N GLY A 57 17.85 12.32 28.96
CA GLY A 57 17.51 13.65 28.43
C GLY A 57 16.34 13.64 27.45
N PHE A 58 15.67 14.80 27.31
CA PHE A 58 14.56 15.03 26.38
C PHE A 58 13.37 14.07 26.56
N VAL A 59 13.21 13.51 27.76
CA VAL A 59 12.07 12.69 28.15
C VAL A 59 10.86 13.61 28.33
N SER A 60 9.67 13.18 27.88
CA SER A 60 8.42 13.90 28.11
C SER A 60 7.85 13.61 29.49
N ILE A 61 7.57 14.65 30.27
CA ILE A 61 6.87 14.59 31.55
C ILE A 61 5.52 15.27 31.38
N GLY A 62 4.42 14.55 31.56
CA GLY A 62 3.06 15.08 31.46
C GLY A 62 2.22 14.75 32.70
N ILE A 63 1.21 15.58 32.98
CA ILE A 63 0.21 15.29 34.02
C ILE A 63 -1.03 14.69 33.37
N LYS A 64 -1.41 13.48 33.77
CA LYS A 64 -2.56 12.78 33.20
C LYS A 64 -3.85 13.56 33.44
N GLY A 65 -4.60 13.84 32.36
CA GLY A 65 -5.84 14.61 32.41
C GLY A 65 -5.67 16.13 32.32
N LEU A 66 -4.44 16.65 32.21
CA LEU A 66 -4.15 18.07 32.01
C LEU A 66 -3.27 18.28 30.77
N ASN A 67 -3.45 19.39 30.05
CA ASN A 67 -2.53 19.85 29.00
C ASN A 67 -1.32 20.58 29.62
N THR A 68 -0.66 19.97 30.60
CA THR A 68 0.49 20.54 31.32
C THR A 68 1.61 19.52 31.37
N GLY A 69 2.79 19.89 30.87
CA GLY A 69 3.95 19.02 30.75
C GLY A 69 5.24 19.80 30.48
N THR A 70 6.37 19.10 30.55
CA THR A 70 7.71 19.64 30.26
C THR A 70 8.59 18.54 29.67
N LEU A 71 9.82 18.87 29.28
CA LEU A 71 10.85 17.92 28.89
C LEU A 71 11.97 17.90 29.93
N SER A 72 12.63 16.75 30.11
CA SER A 72 13.92 16.73 30.81
C SER A 72 15.01 17.38 29.96
N LYS A 73 15.96 18.03 30.62
CA LYS A 73 17.19 18.53 30.02
C LYS A 73 18.14 17.37 29.70
N GLU A 74 19.22 17.65 28.99
CA GLU A 74 20.25 16.66 28.62
C GLU A 74 20.82 15.90 29.83
N ASP A 75 20.94 16.56 30.99
CA ASP A 75 21.40 15.96 32.25
C ASP A 75 20.31 15.15 32.99
N GLY A 76 19.16 14.92 32.36
CA GLY A 76 18.02 14.19 32.90
C GLY A 76 17.13 14.99 33.86
N THR A 77 17.45 16.25 34.18
CA THR A 77 16.66 17.04 35.13
C THR A 77 15.42 17.67 34.49
N TYR A 78 14.32 17.76 35.23
CA TYR A 78 13.07 18.38 34.75
C TYR A 78 12.42 19.26 35.82
N ARG A 79 11.56 20.20 35.39
CA ARG A 79 10.81 21.10 36.29
C ARG A 79 9.43 21.47 35.73
N LEU A 80 8.39 21.25 36.53
CA LEU A 80 7.02 21.68 36.33
C LEU A 80 6.65 22.72 37.38
N VAL A 81 6.36 23.95 36.94
CA VAL A 81 6.00 25.07 37.80
C VAL A 81 4.51 25.40 37.71
N ARG A 82 4.00 26.18 38.65
CA ARG A 82 2.62 26.71 38.65
C ARG A 82 1.53 25.64 38.81
N LEU A 83 1.80 24.58 39.59
CA LEU A 83 0.82 23.52 39.86
C LEU A 83 -0.09 23.90 41.02
N ARG A 84 -1.42 23.78 40.84
CA ARG A 84 -2.36 23.97 41.95
C ARG A 84 -2.18 22.83 42.98
N PRO A 85 -2.40 23.06 44.28
CA PRO A 85 -2.37 21.98 45.27
C PRO A 85 -3.36 20.88 44.91
N GLY A 86 -2.92 19.62 44.94
CA GLY A 86 -3.74 18.48 44.50
C GLY A 86 -2.94 17.21 44.27
N ARG A 87 -3.65 16.10 44.04
CA ARG A 87 -3.06 14.82 43.67
C ARG A 87 -3.01 14.70 42.14
N TYR A 88 -1.84 14.38 41.61
CA TYR A 88 -1.59 14.26 40.17
C TYR A 88 -0.95 12.91 39.86
N THR A 89 -1.31 12.33 38.72
CA THR A 89 -0.55 11.22 38.14
C THR A 89 0.41 11.79 37.11
N ILE A 90 1.71 11.72 37.42
CA ILE A 90 2.79 12.15 36.53
C ILE A 90 3.15 10.98 35.64
N LYS A 91 3.12 11.20 34.33
CA LYS A 91 3.53 10.23 33.31
C LYS A 91 4.81 10.69 32.67
N VAL A 92 5.84 9.86 32.73
CA VAL A 92 7.10 10.05 32.01
C VAL A 92 7.19 9.09 30.84
N SER A 93 7.57 9.60 29.67
CA SER A 93 7.69 8.80 28.47
C SER A 93 8.75 9.36 27.53
N ALA A 94 9.57 8.47 26.97
CA ALA A 94 10.57 8.79 25.96
C ALA A 94 10.61 7.71 24.89
N LEU A 95 11.14 8.06 23.72
CA LEU A 95 11.29 7.13 22.60
C LEU A 95 12.26 5.99 22.99
N GLY A 96 11.85 4.74 22.82
CA GLY A 96 12.67 3.57 23.16
C GLY A 96 12.71 3.18 24.64
N LEU A 97 11.96 3.87 25.52
CA LEU A 97 11.90 3.58 26.96
C LEU A 97 10.47 3.24 27.42
N GLU A 98 10.32 2.43 28.46
CA GLU A 98 9.01 2.05 29.01
C GLU A 98 8.41 3.24 29.75
N ALA A 99 7.19 3.66 29.39
CA ALA A 99 6.54 4.76 30.07
C ALA A 99 6.24 4.40 31.54
N ARG A 100 6.55 5.31 32.46
CA ARG A 100 6.27 5.14 33.89
C ARG A 100 5.25 6.18 34.34
N GLU A 101 4.33 5.75 35.20
CA GLU A 101 3.36 6.62 35.86
C GLU A 101 3.60 6.58 37.38
N GLN A 102 3.56 7.74 38.03
CA GLN A 102 3.67 7.85 39.49
C GLN A 102 2.70 8.90 40.02
N GLU A 103 2.00 8.59 41.11
CA GLU A 103 1.17 9.57 41.81
C GLU A 103 2.03 10.48 42.69
N VAL A 104 1.75 11.79 42.60
CA VAL A 104 2.43 12.84 43.38
C VAL A 104 1.38 13.78 43.96
N THR A 105 1.51 14.11 45.24
CA THR A 105 0.66 15.12 45.88
C THR A 105 1.42 16.44 45.98
N VAL A 106 0.95 17.46 45.26
CA VAL A 106 1.53 18.81 45.28
C VAL A 106 0.87 19.61 46.39
N GLN A 107 1.68 20.19 47.29
CA GLN A 107 1.24 21.06 48.38
C GLN A 107 1.45 22.53 48.01
N ALA A 108 0.64 23.41 48.60
CA ALA A 108 0.72 24.84 48.34
C ALA A 108 2.11 25.41 48.66
N GLY A 109 2.73 26.07 47.68
CA GLY A 109 4.00 26.79 47.85
C GLY A 109 5.23 25.92 48.09
N LYS A 110 5.11 24.59 47.94
CA LYS A 110 6.23 23.67 48.13
C LYS A 110 6.77 23.15 46.80
N THR A 111 8.07 22.90 46.78
CA THR A 111 8.74 22.13 45.73
C THR A 111 8.79 20.66 46.13
N ILE A 112 8.20 19.80 45.32
CA ILE A 112 8.22 18.35 45.48
C ILE A 112 9.28 17.77 44.54
N GLN A 113 10.08 16.82 45.03
CA GLN A 113 11.05 16.09 44.21
C GLN A 113 10.50 14.71 43.87
N THR A 114 10.60 14.29 42.61
CA THR A 114 10.19 12.96 42.15
C THR A 114 11.09 12.50 41.02
N ASP A 115 11.87 11.45 41.26
CA ASP A 115 12.81 10.91 40.28
C ASP A 115 12.21 9.68 39.60
N PHE A 116 12.59 9.42 38.36
CA PHE A 116 12.10 8.30 37.56
C PHE A 116 13.26 7.48 37.02
N VAL A 117 13.14 6.15 37.09
CA VAL A 117 14.02 5.22 36.39
C VAL A 117 13.25 4.60 35.24
N LEU A 118 13.71 4.83 34.02
CA LEU A 118 13.14 4.31 32.80
C LEU A 118 13.90 3.06 32.36
N THR A 119 13.17 1.98 32.13
CA THR A 119 13.75 0.75 31.58
C THR A 119 13.75 0.84 30.06
N GLU A 120 14.83 0.40 29.42
CA GLU A 120 14.85 0.27 27.96
C GLU A 120 13.70 -0.61 27.48
N ASN A 121 12.95 -0.08 26.53
CA ASN A 121 11.80 -0.75 25.94
C ASN A 121 12.14 -1.14 24.52
N ALA A 122 12.67 -2.34 24.37
CA ALA A 122 12.86 -2.99 23.07
C ALA A 122 11.53 -3.24 22.30
N GLN A 123 10.36 -2.95 22.89
CA GLN A 123 9.03 -3.20 22.31
C GLN A 123 8.37 -1.99 21.63
N ARG A 124 9.10 -0.94 21.23
CA ARG A 124 8.53 0.09 20.35
C ARG A 124 9.43 0.51 19.19
N LEU A 125 9.50 -0.34 18.16
CA LEU A 125 9.20 0.13 16.81
C LEU A 125 7.68 0.40 16.81
N LYS A 126 7.24 1.62 16.50
CA LYS A 126 5.82 2.06 16.57
C LYS A 126 4.82 0.95 16.15
N GLU A 127 4.27 0.24 17.13
CA GLU A 127 2.85 -0.11 17.12
C GLU A 127 2.17 0.99 17.93
N ILE A 128 1.21 1.66 17.31
CA ILE A 128 0.29 2.54 18.01
C ILE A 128 -0.29 1.70 19.14
N VAL A 129 -0.07 2.10 20.39
CA VAL A 129 -0.76 1.48 21.52
C VAL A 129 -2.24 1.73 21.28
N VAL A 130 -2.90 0.69 20.78
CA VAL A 130 -4.33 0.53 20.64
C VAL A 130 -4.88 0.52 22.07
N THR A 131 -4.98 1.71 22.65
CA THR A 131 -5.82 1.93 23.83
C THR A 131 -7.25 1.98 23.30
N GLY A 132 -7.82 0.79 23.12
CA GLY A 132 -9.17 0.60 22.62
C GLY A 132 -9.24 0.15 21.17
N PHE A 133 -10.28 -0.60 20.87
CA PHE A 133 -10.65 -1.29 19.62
C PHE A 133 -10.41 -0.63 18.24
N GLN A 134 -9.95 0.61 18.15
CA GLN A 134 -9.73 1.32 16.89
C GLN A 134 -8.31 1.11 16.37
N LYS A 135 -8.19 0.46 15.21
CA LYS A 135 -6.95 0.46 14.41
C LYS A 135 -6.88 1.80 13.66
N PRO A 136 -5.73 2.47 13.65
CA PRO A 136 -5.59 3.78 13.04
C PRO A 136 -5.73 3.70 11.51
N TYR A 137 -6.38 4.71 10.93
CA TYR A 137 -6.51 4.89 9.46
C TYR A 137 -5.29 5.57 8.82
N ASN A 138 -4.40 6.12 9.66
CA ASN A 138 -3.17 6.79 9.26
C ASN A 138 -1.96 6.20 10.02
N THR A 139 -0.78 6.29 9.41
CA THR A 139 0.51 6.04 10.06
C THR A 139 1.51 7.10 9.62
N ASP A 140 2.30 7.60 10.56
CA ASP A 140 3.30 8.63 10.25
C ASP A 140 4.64 8.04 9.82
N VAL A 141 4.83 6.72 9.93
CA VAL A 141 6.14 6.07 9.69
C VAL A 141 5.95 4.88 8.75
N PRO A 142 6.85 4.73 7.76
CA PRO A 142 6.86 3.56 6.89
C PRO A 142 7.29 2.30 7.64
N SER A 143 7.10 1.13 7.02
CA SER A 143 7.74 -0.09 7.45
C SER A 143 9.26 -0.03 7.32
N SER A 144 9.95 -0.81 8.15
CA SER A 144 11.40 -1.03 8.02
C SER A 144 11.77 -1.61 6.65
N SER A 145 10.84 -2.31 5.99
CA SER A 145 11.08 -2.89 4.67
C SER A 145 11.21 -1.86 3.53
N LEU A 146 10.73 -0.62 3.73
CA LEU A 146 11.03 0.49 2.82
C LEU A 146 12.41 1.12 3.07
N ARG A 147 13.13 0.71 4.12
CA ARG A 147 14.49 1.20 4.46
C ARG A 147 14.55 2.70 4.74
N LEU A 148 13.40 3.31 5.01
CA LEU A 148 13.25 4.72 5.37
C LEU A 148 13.09 4.81 6.89
N ASN A 149 14.01 5.50 7.57
CA ASN A 149 13.98 5.65 9.02
C ASN A 149 13.59 7.08 9.44
N GLN A 150 12.50 7.60 8.89
CA GLN A 150 11.99 8.93 9.18
C GLN A 150 10.47 9.02 8.99
N PRO A 151 9.80 10.05 9.56
CA PRO A 151 8.38 10.28 9.32
C PRO A 151 8.07 10.46 7.83
N LEU A 152 6.94 9.93 7.36
CA LEU A 152 6.49 10.03 5.97
C LEU A 152 6.37 11.48 5.50
N LYS A 153 6.03 12.41 6.41
CA LYS A 153 5.99 13.84 6.13
C LYS A 153 7.37 14.43 5.75
N GLU A 154 8.45 13.89 6.30
CA GLU A 154 9.82 14.35 6.03
C GLU A 154 10.42 13.72 4.77
N VAL A 155 9.87 12.60 4.28
CA VAL A 155 10.40 11.92 3.09
C VAL A 155 10.10 12.74 1.82
N PRO A 156 11.09 13.03 0.96
CA PRO A 156 10.86 13.74 -0.31
C PRO A 156 10.29 12.80 -1.38
N GLN A 157 9.13 12.19 -1.14
CA GLN A 157 8.47 11.25 -2.07
C GLN A 157 7.01 11.02 -1.68
N ASN A 158 6.10 10.91 -2.65
CA ASN A 158 4.70 10.56 -2.36
C ASN A 158 4.56 9.06 -2.00
N ILE A 159 4.24 8.76 -0.75
CA ILE A 159 4.04 7.39 -0.23
C ILE A 159 2.68 7.33 0.47
N GLN A 160 1.83 6.38 0.04
CA GLN A 160 0.50 6.17 0.59
C GLN A 160 0.44 4.82 1.32
N VAL A 161 -0.08 4.81 2.55
CA VAL A 161 -0.14 3.58 3.37
C VAL A 161 -1.58 3.19 3.66
N VAL A 162 -1.98 2.02 3.18
CA VAL A 162 -3.29 1.41 3.48
C VAL A 162 -3.14 0.52 4.72
N THR A 163 -3.70 0.96 5.85
CA THR A 163 -3.54 0.29 7.15
C THR A 163 -4.50 -0.89 7.30
N SER A 164 -4.20 -1.80 8.23
CA SER A 164 -5.13 -2.89 8.61
C SER A 164 -6.49 -2.41 9.13
N GLY A 165 -6.60 -1.17 9.64
CA GLY A 165 -7.88 -0.57 9.99
C GLY A 165 -8.74 -0.35 8.75
N THR A 166 -8.19 0.32 7.74
CA THR A 166 -8.84 0.56 6.45
C THR A 166 -9.21 -0.76 5.75
N LEU A 167 -8.29 -1.73 5.70
CA LEU A 167 -8.54 -3.04 5.10
C LEU A 167 -9.71 -3.76 5.79
N SER A 168 -9.75 -3.72 7.13
CA SER A 168 -10.80 -4.38 7.92
C SER A 168 -12.18 -3.74 7.72
N ASP A 169 -12.28 -2.41 7.79
CA ASP A 169 -13.57 -1.72 7.69
C ASP A 169 -14.14 -1.79 6.27
N GLN A 170 -13.29 -1.83 5.24
CA GLN A 170 -13.68 -2.10 3.85
C GLN A 170 -13.87 -3.60 3.54
N GLN A 171 -13.60 -4.47 4.52
CA GLN A 171 -13.60 -5.93 4.38
C GLN A 171 -12.75 -6.43 3.22
N VAL A 172 -11.61 -5.82 2.92
CA VAL A 172 -10.67 -6.28 1.86
C VAL A 172 -10.10 -7.63 2.27
N ILE A 173 -10.35 -8.70 1.49
CA ILE A 173 -9.85 -10.07 1.76
C ILE A 173 -8.83 -10.56 0.73
N SER A 174 -8.73 -9.88 -0.42
CA SER A 174 -7.75 -10.14 -1.50
C SER A 174 -7.25 -8.82 -2.10
N MET A 175 -6.09 -8.84 -2.74
CA MET A 175 -5.56 -7.71 -3.53
C MET A 175 -6.50 -7.26 -4.67
N SER A 176 -7.36 -8.17 -5.16
CA SER A 176 -8.31 -7.86 -6.24
C SER A 176 -9.64 -7.28 -5.76
N ASP A 177 -9.88 -7.21 -4.44
CA ASP A 177 -10.95 -6.36 -3.92
C ASP A 177 -10.59 -4.88 -4.20
N ASN A 178 -11.52 -3.95 -3.98
CA ASN A 178 -11.34 -2.53 -4.32
C ASN A 178 -10.36 -1.77 -3.37
N LEU A 179 -9.24 -2.40 -3.00
CA LEU A 179 -8.12 -1.87 -2.22
C LEU A 179 -7.57 -0.58 -2.81
N ILE A 180 -7.42 -0.54 -4.14
CA ILE A 180 -6.78 0.55 -4.88
C ILE A 180 -7.49 1.89 -4.70
N ARG A 181 -8.76 1.89 -4.29
CA ARG A 181 -9.52 3.12 -3.98
C ARG A 181 -8.87 3.98 -2.90
N ASN A 182 -7.96 3.42 -2.11
CA ASN A 182 -7.28 4.10 -1.02
C ASN A 182 -6.01 4.84 -1.47
N VAL A 183 -5.71 4.88 -2.76
CA VAL A 183 -4.46 5.43 -3.32
C VAL A 183 -4.79 6.26 -4.56
N SER A 184 -4.46 7.56 -4.57
CA SER A 184 -4.67 8.37 -5.78
C SER A 184 -3.93 7.79 -6.99
N GLY A 185 -4.60 7.78 -8.15
CA GLY A 185 -4.01 7.39 -9.43
C GLY A 185 -3.76 5.89 -9.60
N ALA A 186 -4.10 5.06 -8.61
CA ALA A 186 -4.04 3.61 -8.74
C ALA A 186 -5.29 3.07 -9.44
N THR A 187 -5.09 2.32 -10.51
CA THR A 187 -6.13 1.60 -11.23
C THR A 187 -5.75 0.13 -11.38
N ARG A 188 -6.75 -0.75 -11.43
CA ARG A 188 -6.56 -2.18 -11.68
C ARG A 188 -6.97 -2.44 -13.13
N LEU A 189 -6.07 -3.02 -13.92
CA LEU A 189 -6.39 -3.52 -15.24
C LEU A 189 -6.88 -4.96 -15.16
N GLU A 190 -7.80 -5.33 -16.04
CA GLU A 190 -8.37 -6.67 -16.09
C GLU A 190 -7.37 -7.68 -16.66
N HIS A 191 -6.95 -8.64 -15.83
CA HIS A 191 -6.24 -9.80 -16.32
C HIS A 191 -6.39 -10.99 -15.38
N TRP A 192 -6.88 -12.13 -15.90
CA TRP A 192 -7.09 -13.41 -15.17
C TRP A 192 -7.64 -13.31 -13.74
N GLY A 193 -8.54 -12.34 -13.51
CA GLY A 193 -9.31 -12.24 -12.29
C GLY A 193 -8.48 -12.06 -11.02
N ASP A 194 -8.71 -12.95 -10.06
CA ASP A 194 -8.13 -12.87 -8.72
C ASP A 194 -6.78 -13.63 -8.62
N MET A 195 -6.27 -14.22 -9.70
CA MET A 195 -5.00 -14.95 -9.68
C MET A 195 -3.83 -14.02 -9.34
N TYR A 196 -3.74 -12.88 -10.02
CA TYR A 196 -2.84 -11.78 -9.68
C TYR A 196 -3.56 -10.44 -9.87
N THR A 197 -2.98 -9.35 -9.36
CA THR A 197 -3.56 -8.01 -9.51
C THR A 197 -2.64 -7.13 -10.32
N ASN A 198 -3.07 -6.77 -11.54
CA ASN A 198 -2.36 -5.81 -12.37
C ASN A 198 -2.72 -4.39 -11.93
N ILE A 199 -1.81 -3.72 -11.20
CA ILE A 199 -2.01 -2.35 -10.73
C ILE A 199 -1.19 -1.41 -11.62
N THR A 200 -1.85 -0.39 -12.15
CA THR A 200 -1.20 0.73 -12.83
C THR A 200 -1.27 1.99 -11.97
N MET A 201 -0.20 2.79 -11.99
CA MET A 201 -0.16 4.13 -11.42
C MET A 201 0.56 5.04 -12.40
N ARG A 202 0.20 6.33 -12.46
CA ARG A 202 0.89 7.32 -13.29
C ARG A 202 1.11 6.85 -14.75
N GLY A 203 0.17 6.08 -15.31
CA GLY A 203 0.18 5.64 -16.71
C GLY A 203 1.00 4.38 -17.01
N SER A 204 1.51 3.62 -16.03
CA SER A 204 2.10 2.30 -16.30
C SER A 204 1.98 1.33 -15.11
N GLN A 205 2.22 0.04 -15.38
CA GLN A 205 2.17 -1.02 -14.38
C GLN A 205 3.27 -0.87 -13.33
N ILE A 206 2.89 -0.96 -12.06
CA ILE A 206 3.81 -0.89 -10.93
C ILE A 206 4.27 -2.28 -10.48
N GLN A 207 5.41 -2.33 -9.80
CA GLN A 207 5.99 -3.59 -9.33
C GLN A 207 5.39 -4.06 -8.01
N ALA A 208 5.23 -5.37 -7.86
CA ALA A 208 4.75 -6.02 -6.64
C ALA A 208 5.91 -6.37 -5.71
N PHE A 209 5.86 -5.88 -4.46
CA PHE A 209 6.84 -6.18 -3.42
C PHE A 209 6.17 -6.82 -2.20
N ARG A 210 6.93 -7.69 -1.50
CA ARG A 210 6.55 -8.20 -0.19
C ARG A 210 7.73 -8.13 0.77
N ASN A 211 7.56 -7.43 1.88
CA ASN A 211 8.62 -7.17 2.86
C ASN A 211 9.92 -6.64 2.21
N GLY A 212 9.80 -5.77 1.20
CA GLY A 212 10.94 -5.14 0.53
C GLY A 212 11.58 -5.96 -0.61
N PHE A 213 11.08 -7.16 -0.89
CA PHE A 213 11.52 -7.97 -2.04
C PHE A 213 10.57 -7.84 -3.23
N ASN A 214 11.10 -7.64 -4.44
CA ASN A 214 10.32 -7.71 -5.68
C ASN A 214 9.93 -9.17 -5.95
N VAL A 215 8.63 -9.48 -5.90
CA VAL A 215 8.10 -10.85 -6.04
C VAL A 215 7.62 -11.18 -7.46
N VAL A 216 7.90 -10.32 -8.45
CA VAL A 216 7.56 -10.53 -9.85
C VAL A 216 8.67 -11.34 -10.53
N SER A 217 8.35 -12.53 -11.04
CA SER A 217 9.25 -13.37 -11.87
C SER A 217 8.79 -13.56 -13.31
N SER A 218 7.56 -13.21 -13.62
CA SER A 218 6.98 -13.28 -14.97
C SER A 218 6.03 -12.10 -15.20
N PHE A 219 5.47 -12.00 -16.40
CA PHE A 219 4.44 -11.00 -16.74
C PHE A 219 3.09 -11.24 -16.03
N TRP A 220 2.93 -12.37 -15.34
CA TRP A 220 1.63 -12.99 -15.05
C TRP A 220 1.40 -13.35 -13.58
N GLY A 221 2.05 -12.63 -12.69
CA GLY A 221 1.88 -12.78 -11.25
C GLY A 221 3.17 -13.08 -10.51
N PRO A 222 3.07 -13.01 -9.18
CA PRO A 222 2.72 -14.18 -8.38
C PRO A 222 1.24 -14.21 -7.98
N LEU A 223 0.84 -15.26 -7.25
CA LEU A 223 -0.49 -15.35 -6.62
C LEU A 223 -0.70 -14.15 -5.67
N THR A 224 -1.84 -13.49 -5.76
CA THR A 224 -2.21 -12.40 -4.83
C THR A 224 -2.16 -12.85 -3.37
N GLU A 225 -1.74 -11.97 -2.48
CA GLU A 225 -1.66 -12.20 -1.05
C GLU A 225 -3.05 -12.25 -0.39
N ASP A 226 -3.24 -13.21 0.52
CA ASP A 226 -4.39 -13.26 1.40
C ASP A 226 -4.25 -12.24 2.55
N MET A 227 -5.27 -11.41 2.75
CA MET A 227 -5.23 -10.32 3.74
C MET A 227 -5.15 -10.78 5.20
N SER A 228 -5.30 -12.09 5.49
CA SER A 228 -5.20 -12.62 6.86
C SER A 228 -3.82 -12.41 7.48
N PHE A 229 -2.75 -12.45 6.69
CA PHE A 229 -1.37 -12.27 7.15
C PHE A 229 -0.78 -10.88 6.82
N VAL A 230 -1.54 -10.01 6.15
CA VAL A 230 -1.12 -8.66 5.78
C VAL A 230 -1.39 -7.68 6.92
N ASP A 231 -0.39 -6.87 7.27
CA ASP A 231 -0.52 -5.79 8.25
C ASP A 231 -0.95 -4.49 7.57
N ARG A 232 -0.29 -4.15 6.46
CA ARG A 232 -0.55 -2.95 5.67
C ARG A 232 0.06 -3.09 4.28
N ILE A 233 -0.34 -2.20 3.40
CA ILE A 233 0.18 -2.11 2.03
C ILE A 233 0.66 -0.68 1.80
N GLU A 234 1.89 -0.55 1.32
CA GLU A 234 2.58 0.73 1.15
C GLU A 234 2.81 0.99 -0.34
N PHE A 235 2.21 2.04 -0.88
CA PHE A 235 2.35 2.44 -2.27
C PHE A 235 3.38 3.55 -2.36
N VAL A 236 4.45 3.27 -3.10
CA VAL A 236 5.51 4.22 -3.37
C VAL A 236 5.36 4.69 -4.80
N LYS A 237 5.18 5.99 -4.98
CA LYS A 237 4.89 6.56 -6.30
C LYS A 237 6.12 7.18 -6.94
N GLY A 238 6.20 7.04 -8.26
CA GLY A 238 7.38 7.43 -9.02
C GLY A 238 8.54 6.46 -8.82
N PRO A 239 9.69 6.72 -9.44
CA PRO A 239 10.89 5.92 -9.27
C PRO A 239 11.28 5.88 -7.79
N ALA A 240 11.74 4.72 -7.36
CA ALA A 240 12.29 4.51 -6.04
C ALA A 240 13.58 3.71 -6.18
N GLY A 241 14.56 4.26 -6.90
CA GLY A 241 15.77 3.53 -7.31
C GLY A 241 16.56 2.94 -6.14
N PHE A 242 16.47 3.50 -4.93
CA PHE A 242 17.09 2.94 -3.73
C PHE A 242 16.41 1.66 -3.20
N MET A 243 15.13 1.44 -3.51
CA MET A 243 14.36 0.23 -3.17
C MET A 243 14.24 -0.74 -4.34
N LEU A 244 14.19 -0.21 -5.56
CA LEU A 244 14.07 -0.98 -6.81
C LEU A 244 15.47 -1.25 -7.37
N SER A 245 15.88 -2.52 -7.43
CA SER A 245 17.04 -2.91 -8.26
C SER A 245 16.84 -2.48 -9.71
N GLN A 246 15.64 -2.73 -10.22
CA GLN A 246 15.15 -2.40 -11.55
C GLN A 246 13.61 -2.39 -11.52
N GLY A 247 12.99 -1.74 -12.49
CA GLY A 247 11.53 -1.74 -12.65
C GLY A 247 11.01 -0.48 -13.33
N ASP A 248 9.69 -0.39 -13.40
CA ASP A 248 8.99 0.73 -14.02
C ASP A 248 9.14 2.02 -13.17
N PRO A 249 9.33 3.19 -13.79
CA PRO A 249 9.40 4.47 -13.08
C PRO A 249 8.08 4.92 -12.45
N SER A 250 6.98 4.22 -12.67
CA SER A 250 5.68 4.56 -12.05
C SER A 250 5.62 4.22 -10.56
N GLY A 251 6.47 3.28 -10.11
CA GLY A 251 6.67 2.95 -8.71
C GLY A 251 6.38 1.49 -8.36
N LEU A 252 6.01 1.26 -7.09
CA LEU A 252 5.77 -0.08 -6.54
C LEU A 252 4.69 -0.03 -5.46
N TYR A 253 4.15 -1.21 -5.13
CA TYR A 253 3.48 -1.44 -3.86
C TYR A 253 4.24 -2.49 -3.05
N ASN A 254 4.28 -2.32 -1.74
CA ASN A 254 4.94 -3.23 -0.81
C ASN A 254 3.92 -3.77 0.20
N VAL A 255 3.70 -5.07 0.16
CA VAL A 255 2.88 -5.81 1.13
C VAL A 255 3.73 -6.10 2.37
N VAL A 256 3.30 -5.56 3.51
CA VAL A 256 3.98 -5.76 4.79
C VAL A 256 3.23 -6.84 5.56
N THR A 257 3.93 -7.92 5.91
CA THR A 257 3.32 -9.03 6.67
C THR A 257 3.30 -8.73 8.17
N LYS A 258 2.30 -9.27 8.85
CA LYS A 258 2.14 -9.21 10.29
C LYS A 258 3.33 -9.86 11.00
N LYS A 259 3.89 -9.17 12.01
CA LYS A 259 4.95 -9.69 12.88
C LYS A 259 4.41 -9.91 14.32
N PRO A 260 5.07 -10.75 15.14
CA PRO A 260 4.74 -10.89 16.56
C PRO A 260 4.88 -9.56 17.29
N THR A 261 3.86 -9.19 18.07
CA THR A 261 3.88 -7.91 18.84
C THR A 261 4.42 -8.11 20.25
N GLY A 262 4.49 -9.36 20.72
CA GLY A 262 4.86 -9.69 22.09
C GLY A 262 3.72 -9.53 23.09
N GLN A 263 2.50 -9.22 22.62
CA GLN A 263 1.28 -9.26 23.42
C GLN A 263 0.53 -10.56 23.14
N THR A 264 0.05 -11.23 24.19
CA THR A 264 -0.82 -12.40 24.01
C THR A 264 -2.22 -11.94 23.68
N LYS A 265 -2.64 -12.12 22.42
CA LYS A 265 -3.94 -11.71 21.89
C LYS A 265 -4.36 -12.62 20.75
N GLY A 266 -5.66 -12.83 20.59
CA GLY A 266 -6.24 -13.60 19.50
C GLY A 266 -7.40 -12.86 18.82
N GLU A 267 -7.59 -13.13 17.53
CA GLU A 267 -8.77 -12.71 16.77
C GLU A 267 -9.24 -13.87 15.89
N ALA A 268 -10.52 -14.23 16.01
CA ALA A 268 -11.20 -15.15 15.10
C ALA A 268 -12.27 -14.40 14.32
N SER A 269 -12.43 -14.71 13.04
CA SER A 269 -13.47 -14.09 12.21
C SER A 269 -14.18 -15.08 11.31
N LEU A 270 -15.48 -14.85 11.12
CA LEU A 270 -16.33 -15.52 10.16
C LEU A 270 -16.88 -14.48 9.19
N THR A 271 -16.77 -14.72 7.89
CA THR A 271 -17.28 -13.85 6.82
C THR A 271 -18.17 -14.65 5.90
N LEU A 272 -19.38 -14.12 5.66
CA LEU A 272 -20.39 -14.63 4.75
C LEU A 272 -20.66 -13.58 3.68
N GLY A 273 -21.05 -13.99 2.48
CA GLY A 273 -21.44 -13.02 1.45
C GLY A 273 -22.13 -13.64 0.24
N SER A 274 -22.50 -12.78 -0.70
CA SER A 274 -23.05 -13.19 -1.99
C SER A 274 -22.13 -14.18 -2.71
N TYR A 275 -22.72 -14.99 -3.60
CA TYR A 275 -22.01 -15.98 -4.41
C TYR A 275 -21.30 -17.04 -3.56
N ASP A 276 -22.01 -17.56 -2.55
CA ASP A 276 -21.55 -18.62 -1.65
C ASP A 276 -20.19 -18.34 -1.00
N LEU A 277 -19.94 -17.06 -0.68
CA LEU A 277 -18.75 -16.67 0.06
C LEU A 277 -18.87 -17.16 1.51
N PHE A 278 -18.00 -18.08 1.89
CA PHE A 278 -17.80 -18.53 3.27
C PHE A 278 -16.32 -18.46 3.59
N ARG A 279 -15.93 -17.68 4.60
CA ARG A 279 -14.53 -17.52 5.00
C ARG A 279 -14.37 -17.51 6.51
N THR A 280 -13.38 -18.24 6.99
CA THR A 280 -12.96 -18.22 8.40
C THR A 280 -11.49 -17.84 8.49
N ALA A 281 -11.13 -17.01 9.47
CA ALA A 281 -9.73 -16.67 9.73
C ALA A 281 -9.41 -16.59 11.21
N LEU A 282 -8.16 -16.88 11.55
CA LEU A 282 -7.59 -16.87 12.90
C LEU A 282 -6.25 -16.13 12.90
N ASP A 283 -6.07 -15.18 13.82
CA ASP A 283 -4.83 -14.43 14.08
C ASP A 283 -4.46 -14.60 15.55
N LEU A 284 -3.39 -15.33 15.83
CA LEU A 284 -2.86 -15.54 17.17
C LEU A 284 -1.51 -14.87 17.31
N ASP A 285 -1.30 -14.13 18.38
CA ASP A 285 -0.03 -13.47 18.71
C ASP A 285 0.30 -13.73 20.18
N GLY A 286 1.58 -13.90 20.51
CA GLY A 286 1.97 -14.11 21.88
C GLY A 286 3.44 -14.44 22.10
N LYS A 287 3.71 -14.90 23.32
CA LYS A 287 5.04 -15.29 23.82
C LYS A 287 5.10 -16.80 23.95
N LEU A 288 6.13 -17.45 23.39
CA LEU A 288 6.41 -18.87 23.62
C LEU A 288 7.33 -19.09 24.82
N SER A 289 8.16 -18.11 25.17
CA SER A 289 9.03 -18.19 26.35
C SER A 289 8.53 -17.33 27.51
N LYS A 290 8.73 -17.81 28.75
CA LYS A 290 8.46 -17.03 29.98
C LYS A 290 9.26 -15.72 30.03
N SER A 291 10.47 -15.72 29.47
CA SER A 291 11.34 -14.54 29.36
C SER A 291 10.84 -13.50 28.35
N GLY A 292 9.90 -13.84 27.47
CA GLY A 292 9.47 -12.99 26.36
C GLY A 292 10.49 -12.85 25.22
N LYS A 293 11.62 -13.58 25.28
CA LYS A 293 12.62 -13.61 24.20
C LYS A 293 12.15 -14.34 22.95
N LEU A 294 11.28 -15.35 23.09
CA LEU A 294 10.70 -16.07 21.95
C LEU A 294 9.23 -15.68 21.79
N LEU A 295 8.91 -15.08 20.65
CA LEU A 295 7.58 -14.60 20.28
C LEU A 295 7.06 -15.39 19.08
N TYR A 296 5.74 -15.49 18.96
CA TYR A 296 5.09 -16.10 17.81
C TYR A 296 3.94 -15.26 17.30
N ARG A 297 3.64 -15.45 16.01
CA ARG A 297 2.37 -15.07 15.41
C ARG A 297 1.93 -16.16 14.45
N LEU A 298 0.63 -16.44 14.40
CA LEU A 298 0.06 -17.42 13.49
C LEU A 298 -1.19 -16.83 12.84
N ASN A 299 -1.15 -16.71 11.52
CA ASN A 299 -2.31 -16.36 10.71
C ASN A 299 -2.77 -17.58 9.90
N VAL A 300 -4.06 -17.89 9.98
CA VAL A 300 -4.70 -18.97 9.21
C VAL A 300 -5.98 -18.43 8.59
N ALA A 301 -6.25 -18.78 7.33
CA ALA A 301 -7.53 -18.50 6.69
C ALA A 301 -7.93 -19.64 5.77
N ALA A 302 -9.24 -19.84 5.63
CA ALA A 302 -9.84 -20.72 4.64
C ALA A 302 -11.08 -20.04 4.08
N GLN A 303 -11.30 -20.15 2.77
CA GLN A 303 -12.45 -19.59 2.09
C GLN A 303 -12.95 -20.45 0.93
N ASN A 304 -14.27 -20.40 0.75
CA ASN A 304 -14.98 -20.71 -0.48
C ASN A 304 -15.52 -19.41 -1.05
N LYS A 305 -15.42 -19.23 -2.37
CA LYS A 305 -15.88 -18.01 -3.05
C LYS A 305 -16.32 -18.37 -4.46
N GLY A 306 -17.62 -18.28 -4.72
CA GLY A 306 -18.19 -18.33 -6.06
C GLY A 306 -18.07 -16.99 -6.79
N SER A 307 -18.78 -16.85 -7.89
CA SER A 307 -18.80 -15.68 -8.76
C SER A 307 -20.23 -15.31 -9.15
N HIS A 308 -20.42 -14.07 -9.61
CA HIS A 308 -21.66 -13.66 -10.28
C HIS A 308 -21.84 -14.30 -11.65
N ARG A 309 -20.76 -14.88 -12.20
CA ARG A 309 -20.77 -15.69 -13.42
C ARG A 309 -20.81 -17.17 -13.06
N ALA A 310 -21.62 -17.95 -13.78
CA ALA A 310 -21.75 -19.37 -13.53
C ALA A 310 -20.41 -20.11 -13.71
N TYR A 311 -20.22 -21.22 -12.98
CA TYR A 311 -19.05 -22.11 -13.06
C TYR A 311 -17.69 -21.50 -12.69
N GLU A 312 -17.66 -20.22 -12.28
CA GLU A 312 -16.47 -19.54 -11.80
C GLU A 312 -16.39 -19.56 -10.26
N TYR A 313 -15.21 -19.85 -9.74
CA TYR A 313 -14.95 -19.92 -8.30
C TYR A 313 -13.46 -19.74 -7.98
N ASN A 314 -13.16 -19.40 -6.73
CA ASN A 314 -11.79 -19.26 -6.20
C ASN A 314 -11.74 -19.63 -4.71
N ASN A 315 -11.50 -20.91 -4.43
CA ASN A 315 -11.36 -21.42 -3.07
C ASN A 315 -9.89 -21.28 -2.64
N ARG A 316 -9.66 -20.77 -1.41
CA ARG A 316 -8.30 -20.55 -0.90
C ARG A 316 -8.13 -20.97 0.53
N TYR A 317 -6.90 -21.35 0.89
CA TYR A 317 -6.48 -21.42 2.27
C TYR A 317 -5.04 -20.92 2.42
N SER A 318 -4.76 -20.34 3.57
CA SER A 318 -3.49 -19.69 3.90
C SER A 318 -3.05 -20.07 5.30
N PHE A 319 -1.75 -20.31 5.46
CA PHE A 319 -1.09 -20.62 6.72
C PHE A 319 0.23 -19.85 6.80
N ALA A 320 0.34 -18.93 7.76
CA ALA A 320 1.48 -18.03 7.88
C ALA A 320 1.97 -17.92 9.35
N PRO A 321 2.83 -18.84 9.81
CA PRO A 321 3.49 -18.72 11.11
C PRO A 321 4.73 -17.80 11.03
N VAL A 322 4.96 -17.07 12.12
CA VAL A 322 6.13 -16.22 12.33
C VAL A 322 6.69 -16.48 13.72
N LEU A 323 8.01 -16.62 13.80
CA LEU A 323 8.76 -16.72 15.05
C LEU A 323 9.77 -15.60 15.12
N SER A 324 9.82 -14.88 16.24
CA SER A 324 10.88 -13.91 16.52
C SER A 324 11.62 -14.30 17.79
N TYR A 325 12.94 -14.35 17.73
CA TYR A 325 13.81 -14.66 18.86
C TYR A 325 14.79 -13.51 19.13
N GLN A 326 14.75 -12.98 20.34
CA GLN A 326 15.72 -12.02 20.86
C GLN A 326 16.97 -12.78 21.33
N LEU A 327 18.02 -12.79 20.52
CA LEU A 327 19.27 -13.50 20.80
C LEU A 327 19.99 -12.87 22.01
N ASP A 328 20.10 -11.55 22.00
CA ASP A 328 20.70 -10.71 23.04
C ASP A 328 20.02 -9.32 23.04
N GLU A 329 20.51 -8.32 23.77
CA GLU A 329 19.89 -6.99 23.84
C GLU A 329 19.92 -6.19 22.52
N LYS A 330 20.81 -6.57 21.59
CA LYS A 330 21.11 -5.85 20.34
C LYS A 330 20.69 -6.62 19.09
N THR A 331 20.44 -7.92 19.21
CA THR A 331 20.26 -8.83 18.07
C THR A 331 18.93 -9.56 18.13
N LYS A 332 18.13 -9.40 17.07
CA LYS A 332 16.83 -10.07 16.89
C LYS A 332 16.83 -10.86 15.58
N LEU A 333 16.40 -12.11 15.66
CA LEU A 333 16.17 -12.98 14.51
C LEU A 333 14.66 -13.19 14.34
N THR A 334 14.14 -13.09 13.12
CA THR A 334 12.74 -13.41 12.79
C THR A 334 12.69 -14.36 11.61
N ALA A 335 11.92 -15.44 11.74
CA ALA A 335 11.67 -16.42 10.70
C ALA A 335 10.18 -16.43 10.38
N GLU A 336 9.86 -16.32 9.10
CA GLU A 336 8.50 -16.28 8.57
C GLU A 336 8.35 -17.39 7.53
N TYR A 337 7.20 -18.05 7.57
CA TYR A 337 6.76 -18.94 6.52
C TYR A 337 5.35 -18.53 6.09
N THR A 338 5.07 -18.63 4.79
CA THR A 338 3.73 -18.40 4.25
C THR A 338 3.44 -19.47 3.21
N MET A 339 2.33 -20.16 3.40
CA MET A 339 1.77 -21.11 2.46
C MET A 339 0.39 -20.62 2.04
N GLN A 340 0.15 -20.59 0.73
CA GLN A 340 -1.14 -20.33 0.13
C GLN A 340 -1.47 -21.46 -0.85
N TYR A 341 -2.74 -21.86 -0.87
CA TYR A 341 -3.28 -22.70 -1.91
C TYR A 341 -4.50 -22.04 -2.51
N ALA A 342 -4.63 -22.12 -3.83
CA ALA A 342 -5.82 -21.72 -4.54
C ALA A 342 -6.30 -22.85 -5.46
N LYS A 343 -7.61 -23.11 -5.43
CA LYS A 343 -8.31 -23.93 -6.42
C LYS A 343 -9.38 -23.05 -7.06
N MET A 344 -9.20 -22.70 -8.31
CA MET A 344 -10.07 -21.79 -9.05
C MET A 344 -10.50 -22.38 -10.39
N SER A 345 -11.55 -21.81 -10.98
CA SER A 345 -11.91 -22.09 -12.38
C SER A 345 -10.74 -21.77 -13.33
N ASN A 346 -10.80 -22.26 -14.58
CA ASN A 346 -9.83 -21.93 -15.61
C ASN A 346 -9.59 -20.41 -15.66
N VAL A 347 -8.34 -19.95 -15.72
CA VAL A 347 -8.01 -18.53 -15.54
C VAL A 347 -8.52 -17.64 -16.68
N GLY A 348 -8.77 -18.22 -17.86
CA GLY A 348 -9.41 -17.53 -18.99
C GLY A 348 -10.91 -17.30 -18.80
N SER A 349 -11.57 -17.97 -17.85
CA SER A 349 -13.02 -17.83 -17.61
C SER A 349 -13.47 -16.41 -17.27
N TYR A 350 -12.57 -15.57 -16.75
CA TYR A 350 -12.88 -14.18 -16.39
C TYR A 350 -13.18 -13.28 -17.59
N TYR A 351 -12.79 -13.67 -18.81
CA TYR A 351 -13.04 -12.90 -20.03
C TYR A 351 -14.34 -13.29 -20.70
N VAL A 352 -15.02 -12.28 -21.21
CA VAL A 352 -16.15 -12.40 -22.12
C VAL A 352 -15.75 -11.78 -23.44
N PHE A 353 -16.13 -12.41 -24.56
CA PHE A 353 -15.86 -11.93 -25.91
C PHE A 353 -17.17 -11.68 -26.67
N GLY A 354 -17.19 -10.66 -27.51
CA GLY A 354 -18.31 -10.34 -28.38
C GLY A 354 -17.93 -9.41 -29.53
N THR A 355 -18.71 -9.40 -30.60
CA THR A 355 -18.44 -8.62 -31.83
C THR A 355 -19.17 -7.28 -31.87
N ASN A 356 -20.22 -7.12 -31.05
CA ASN A 356 -21.14 -5.97 -31.12
C ASN A 356 -20.81 -4.85 -30.11
N GLY A 357 -19.57 -4.77 -29.63
CA GLY A 357 -19.14 -3.83 -28.58
C GLY A 357 -19.16 -4.44 -27.18
N TYR A 358 -18.76 -3.63 -26.20
CA TYR A 358 -18.68 -4.02 -24.79
C TYR A 358 -20.06 -4.09 -24.13
N ALA A 359 -20.15 -4.86 -23.03
CA ALA A 359 -21.33 -4.92 -22.17
C ALA A 359 -22.64 -5.29 -22.91
N THR A 360 -22.52 -6.06 -24.00
CA THR A 360 -23.65 -6.51 -24.83
C THR A 360 -24.28 -7.82 -24.34
N LEU A 361 -23.61 -8.53 -23.44
CA LEU A 361 -24.08 -9.78 -22.84
C LEU A 361 -24.49 -9.58 -21.38
N PRO A 362 -25.35 -10.43 -20.80
CA PRO A 362 -25.73 -10.34 -19.40
C PRO A 362 -24.52 -10.32 -18.46
N VAL A 363 -24.60 -9.58 -17.35
CA VAL A 363 -23.48 -9.42 -16.40
C VAL A 363 -22.94 -10.74 -15.84
N GLY A 364 -23.81 -11.74 -15.69
CA GLY A 364 -23.49 -13.09 -15.24
C GLY A 364 -23.17 -14.10 -16.36
N PHE A 365 -23.07 -13.65 -17.61
CA PHE A 365 -22.66 -14.48 -18.74
C PHE A 365 -21.26 -15.02 -18.51
N THR A 366 -21.04 -16.29 -18.84
CA THR A 366 -19.74 -16.93 -18.75
C THR A 366 -19.40 -17.65 -20.05
N MET A 367 -18.11 -17.69 -20.38
CA MET A 367 -17.58 -18.55 -21.44
C MET A 367 -17.08 -19.90 -20.91
N MET A 368 -17.07 -20.07 -19.59
CA MET A 368 -16.56 -21.24 -18.92
C MET A 368 -17.34 -22.50 -19.29
N ALA A 369 -16.63 -23.52 -19.78
CA ALA A 369 -17.18 -24.86 -19.92
C ALA A 369 -17.05 -25.60 -18.56
N PRO A 370 -18.15 -26.02 -17.91
CA PRO A 370 -18.12 -26.54 -16.54
C PRO A 370 -17.28 -27.82 -16.33
N GLY A 371 -16.98 -28.57 -17.39
CA GLY A 371 -16.18 -29.79 -17.32
C GLY A 371 -14.65 -29.58 -17.44
N LEU A 372 -14.18 -28.34 -17.60
CA LEU A 372 -12.73 -28.07 -17.59
C LEU A 372 -12.13 -28.29 -16.20
N GLU A 373 -10.95 -28.92 -16.17
CA GLU A 373 -10.17 -29.07 -14.93
C GLU A 373 -9.83 -27.69 -14.32
N PRO A 374 -9.92 -27.55 -12.99
CA PRO A 374 -9.58 -26.31 -12.31
C PRO A 374 -8.09 -26.01 -12.33
N THR A 375 -7.76 -24.72 -12.23
CA THR A 375 -6.40 -24.28 -11.93
C THR A 375 -6.13 -24.45 -10.43
N ARG A 376 -5.03 -25.14 -10.10
CA ARG A 376 -4.55 -25.39 -8.74
C ARG A 376 -3.18 -24.74 -8.57
N ILE A 377 -3.05 -23.89 -7.57
CA ILE A 377 -1.82 -23.17 -7.25
C ILE A 377 -1.37 -23.53 -5.84
N LYS A 378 -0.09 -23.88 -5.69
CA LYS A 378 0.61 -24.03 -4.42
C LYS A 378 1.72 -22.98 -4.37
N ASP A 379 1.61 -22.06 -3.42
CA ASP A 379 2.56 -20.96 -3.25
C ASP A 379 3.15 -21.04 -1.84
N HIS A 380 4.46 -21.21 -1.78
CA HIS A 380 5.23 -21.33 -0.55
C HIS A 380 6.31 -20.27 -0.53
N SER A 381 6.53 -19.69 0.64
CA SER A 381 7.61 -18.73 0.80
C SER A 381 8.13 -18.66 2.22
N GLY A 382 9.43 -18.43 2.35
CA GLY A 382 10.14 -18.25 3.60
C GLY A 382 10.92 -16.94 3.61
N LEU A 383 10.98 -16.30 4.77
CA LEU A 383 11.80 -15.11 5.00
C LEU A 383 12.53 -15.27 6.34
N LEU A 384 13.84 -15.08 6.32
CA LEU A 384 14.67 -14.98 7.52
C LEU A 384 15.25 -13.57 7.58
N SER A 385 15.05 -12.88 8.69
CA SER A 385 15.57 -11.52 8.91
C SER A 385 16.33 -11.41 10.23
N LEU A 386 17.53 -10.85 10.17
CA LEU A 386 18.39 -10.51 11.29
C LEU A 386 18.47 -8.99 11.42
N GLU A 387 18.17 -8.48 12.60
CA GLU A 387 18.38 -7.09 12.98
C GLU A 387 19.46 -7.04 14.05
N HIS A 388 20.53 -6.26 13.85
CA HIS A 388 21.61 -6.10 14.81
C HIS A 388 21.94 -4.62 15.02
N ALA A 389 21.82 -4.13 16.25
CA ALA A 389 22.22 -2.78 16.63
C ALA A 389 23.66 -2.80 17.17
N PHE A 390 24.63 -2.29 16.39
CA PHE A 390 25.99 -2.13 16.88
C PHE A 390 26.06 -1.07 18.01
N SER A 391 25.25 -0.02 17.86
CA SER A 391 25.08 1.08 18.83
C SER A 391 23.70 1.72 18.65
N SER A 392 23.40 2.75 19.44
CA SER A 392 22.22 3.60 19.22
C SER A 392 22.23 4.36 17.88
N LYS A 393 23.40 4.47 17.23
CA LYS A 393 23.59 5.20 15.97
C LYS A 393 23.68 4.30 14.74
N TRP A 394 24.05 3.04 14.90
CA TRP A 394 24.35 2.14 13.79
C TRP A 394 23.60 0.82 13.93
N LYS A 395 22.85 0.47 12.87
CA LYS A 395 22.04 -0.75 12.81
C LYS A 395 22.22 -1.45 11.47
N LEU A 396 22.47 -2.75 11.52
CA LEU A 396 22.47 -3.67 10.39
C LEU A 396 21.14 -4.40 10.31
N ASN A 397 20.62 -4.55 9.09
CA ASN A 397 19.52 -5.43 8.77
C ASN A 397 19.97 -6.35 7.64
N ALA A 398 19.82 -7.66 7.82
CA ALA A 398 20.11 -8.65 6.80
C ALA A 398 18.91 -9.58 6.67
N GLN A 399 18.45 -9.83 5.45
CA GLN A 399 17.29 -10.66 5.17
C GLN A 399 17.48 -11.51 3.93
N ALA A 400 16.98 -12.75 3.98
CA ALA A 400 17.00 -13.70 2.88
C ALA A 400 15.60 -14.28 2.70
N SER A 401 15.14 -14.38 1.46
CA SER A 401 13.83 -14.95 1.13
C SER A 401 13.94 -16.00 0.04
N TYR A 402 13.05 -16.99 0.14
CA TYR A 402 12.86 -18.02 -0.87
C TYR A 402 11.37 -18.13 -1.19
N PHE A 403 11.05 -18.20 -2.48
CA PHE A 403 9.69 -18.36 -3.00
C PHE A 403 9.65 -19.57 -3.91
N ASN A 404 8.62 -20.39 -3.76
CA ASN A 404 8.36 -21.57 -4.58
C ASN A 404 6.87 -21.60 -4.94
N TYR A 405 6.60 -21.43 -6.23
CA TYR A 405 5.27 -21.36 -6.80
C TYR A 405 5.10 -22.53 -7.77
N GLY A 406 3.99 -23.25 -7.66
CA GLY A 406 3.60 -24.29 -8.59
C GLY A 406 2.13 -24.14 -9.01
N GLN A 407 1.88 -24.12 -10.30
CA GLN A 407 0.57 -24.05 -10.92
C GLN A 407 0.35 -25.27 -11.81
N VAL A 408 -0.83 -25.88 -11.69
CA VAL A 408 -1.33 -26.89 -12.61
C VAL A 408 -2.70 -26.43 -13.08
N GLY A 409 -2.86 -26.22 -14.38
CA GLY A 409 -4.09 -25.64 -14.91
C GLY A 409 -4.06 -25.42 -16.41
N SER A 410 -4.97 -24.57 -16.86
CA SER A 410 -5.10 -24.14 -18.25
C SER A 410 -5.58 -22.69 -18.31
N SER A 411 -5.29 -22.03 -19.43
CA SER A 411 -5.84 -20.73 -19.81
C SER A 411 -6.76 -20.93 -21.01
N MET A 412 -7.89 -20.25 -21.08
CA MET A 412 -8.81 -20.35 -22.21
C MET A 412 -8.91 -19.02 -22.92
N TRP A 413 -8.65 -19.04 -24.22
CA TRP A 413 -8.87 -17.92 -25.14
C TRP A 413 -9.66 -18.44 -26.35
N PRO A 414 -10.44 -17.60 -27.04
CA PRO A 414 -11.00 -17.98 -28.33
C PRO A 414 -9.91 -18.23 -29.37
N VAL A 415 -10.10 -19.26 -30.18
CA VAL A 415 -9.32 -19.49 -31.41
C VAL A 415 -9.87 -18.63 -32.54
N SER A 416 -11.20 -18.52 -32.59
CA SER A 416 -11.90 -17.67 -33.55
C SER A 416 -13.20 -17.12 -32.94
N VAL A 417 -13.60 -15.95 -33.42
CA VAL A 417 -14.88 -15.31 -33.11
C VAL A 417 -15.51 -14.92 -34.45
N ALA A 418 -16.65 -15.53 -34.78
CA ALA A 418 -17.40 -15.22 -35.99
C ALA A 418 -18.27 -13.97 -35.78
N ALA A 419 -18.60 -13.28 -36.88
CA ALA A 419 -19.38 -12.04 -36.85
C ALA A 419 -20.76 -12.19 -36.17
N ASP A 420 -21.36 -13.37 -36.26
CA ASP A 420 -22.66 -13.72 -35.65
C ASP A 420 -22.56 -14.10 -34.17
N GLY A 421 -21.37 -14.05 -33.57
CA GLY A 421 -21.14 -14.35 -32.16
C GLY A 421 -20.85 -15.83 -31.85
N LYS A 422 -20.67 -16.68 -32.88
CA LYS A 422 -20.18 -18.05 -32.69
C LYS A 422 -18.68 -18.06 -32.40
N ILE A 423 -18.27 -18.85 -31.43
CA ILE A 423 -16.90 -18.88 -30.91
C ILE A 423 -16.36 -20.32 -30.90
N VAL A 424 -15.13 -20.48 -31.38
CA VAL A 424 -14.32 -21.68 -31.09
C VAL A 424 -13.45 -21.39 -29.87
N ARG A 425 -13.73 -22.05 -28.73
CA ARG A 425 -12.94 -21.86 -27.50
C ARG A 425 -11.72 -22.76 -27.52
N GLY A 426 -10.55 -22.20 -27.22
CA GLY A 426 -9.26 -22.90 -27.21
C GLY A 426 -8.56 -22.81 -25.86
N PRO A 427 -8.82 -23.72 -24.91
CA PRO A 427 -7.94 -23.91 -23.78
C PRO A 427 -6.54 -24.34 -24.25
N SER A 428 -5.51 -23.71 -23.67
CA SER A 428 -4.13 -24.18 -23.68
C SER A 428 -3.72 -24.61 -22.28
N ILE A 429 -2.86 -25.61 -22.20
CA ILE A 429 -2.24 -25.99 -20.92
C ILE A 429 -1.51 -24.78 -20.36
N TRP A 430 -1.55 -24.61 -19.04
CA TRP A 430 -0.73 -23.62 -18.37
C TRP A 430 -0.29 -24.12 -17.00
N ASP A 431 0.58 -25.12 -17.05
CA ASP A 431 1.34 -25.50 -15.88
C ASP A 431 2.54 -24.57 -15.76
N ALA A 432 2.85 -24.11 -14.55
CA ALA A 432 3.95 -23.20 -14.31
C ALA A 432 4.66 -23.49 -12.99
N LYS A 433 5.95 -23.18 -12.94
CA LYS A 433 6.79 -23.26 -11.75
C LYS A 433 7.63 -21.99 -11.66
N SER A 434 7.70 -21.39 -10.48
CA SER A 434 8.61 -20.28 -10.21
C SER A 434 9.39 -20.51 -8.94
N GLU A 435 10.69 -20.22 -9.00
CA GLU A 435 11.60 -20.30 -7.86
C GLU A 435 12.37 -18.99 -7.76
N MET A 436 12.37 -18.37 -6.58
CA MET A 436 13.14 -17.14 -6.35
C MET A 436 13.95 -17.26 -5.07
N ALA A 437 15.23 -16.91 -5.13
CA ALA A 437 16.11 -16.80 -3.98
C ALA A 437 16.70 -15.38 -3.97
N MET A 438 16.42 -14.63 -2.92
CA MET A 438 16.78 -13.21 -2.84
C MET A 438 17.39 -12.87 -1.48
N GLY A 439 18.41 -12.02 -1.48
CA GLY A 439 19.08 -11.54 -0.28
C GLY A 439 19.18 -10.01 -0.29
N GLN A 440 19.03 -9.40 0.89
CA GLN A 440 19.21 -7.96 1.08
C GLN A 440 19.95 -7.74 2.38
N MET A 441 20.97 -6.89 2.36
CA MET A 441 21.71 -6.46 3.54
C MET A 441 21.87 -4.95 3.49
N PHE A 442 21.53 -4.25 4.56
CA PHE A 442 21.67 -2.81 4.63
C PHE A 442 22.04 -2.32 6.02
N LEU A 443 22.89 -1.31 6.04
CA LEU A 443 23.38 -0.61 7.21
C LEU A 443 22.76 0.79 7.24
N THR A 444 22.19 1.16 8.37
CA THR A 444 21.70 2.52 8.64
C THR A 444 22.52 3.18 9.74
N GLY A 445 22.88 4.44 9.53
CA GLY A 445 23.67 5.26 10.45
C GLY A 445 23.02 6.63 10.73
N ASP A 446 23.05 7.10 11.96
CA ASP A 446 22.64 8.45 12.36
C ASP A 446 23.81 9.15 13.09
N VAL A 447 24.44 10.10 12.40
CA VAL A 447 25.65 10.79 12.89
C VAL A 447 25.55 12.29 12.66
N THR A 448 26.29 13.09 13.44
CA THR A 448 26.29 14.55 13.31
C THR A 448 27.71 15.02 13.07
N THR A 449 27.92 15.87 12.06
CA THR A 449 29.17 16.58 11.81
C THR A 449 28.94 18.09 11.93
N GLY A 450 29.38 18.69 13.04
CA GLY A 450 29.07 20.09 13.36
C GLY A 450 27.56 20.34 13.43
N ALA A 451 27.03 21.19 12.55
CA ALA A 451 25.60 21.54 12.48
C ALA A 451 24.78 20.62 11.56
N VAL A 452 25.42 19.66 10.87
CA VAL A 452 24.79 18.78 9.89
C VAL A 452 24.53 17.41 10.50
N ARG A 453 23.28 16.96 10.45
CA ARG A 453 22.91 15.57 10.77
C ARG A 453 22.94 14.74 9.50
N HIS A 454 23.49 13.54 9.57
CA HIS A 454 23.54 12.58 8.47
C HIS A 454 22.68 11.37 8.83
N ARG A 455 21.77 11.00 7.93
CA ARG A 455 21.07 9.71 7.97
C ARG A 455 21.57 8.89 6.79
N ILE A 456 22.52 8.02 7.07
CA ILE A 456 23.21 7.21 6.07
C ILE A 456 22.48 5.88 5.89
N LEU A 457 22.29 5.46 4.65
CA LEU A 457 21.80 4.14 4.24
C LEU A 457 22.75 3.58 3.18
N SER A 458 23.31 2.41 3.41
CA SER A 458 24.05 1.66 2.39
C SER A 458 23.64 0.20 2.40
N GLY A 459 23.64 -0.44 1.24
CA GLY A 459 23.30 -1.85 1.18
C GLY A 459 23.58 -2.54 -0.13
N LEU A 460 23.36 -3.85 -0.08
CA LEU A 460 23.54 -4.82 -1.16
C LEU A 460 22.24 -5.60 -1.31
N ASP A 461 21.71 -5.66 -2.52
CA ASP A 461 20.63 -6.56 -2.88
C ASP A 461 21.12 -7.56 -3.94
N VAL A 462 20.79 -8.83 -3.75
CA VAL A 462 21.07 -9.91 -4.71
C VAL A 462 19.82 -10.72 -4.93
N GLY A 463 19.65 -11.27 -6.12
CA GLY A 463 18.52 -12.15 -6.38
C GLY A 463 18.69 -13.01 -7.62
N LYS A 464 18.09 -14.20 -7.56
CA LYS A 464 17.86 -15.08 -8.70
C LYS A 464 16.37 -15.40 -8.75
N LYS A 465 15.77 -15.30 -9.94
CA LYS A 465 14.38 -15.65 -10.20
C LYS A 465 14.35 -16.53 -11.44
N ASP A 466 13.69 -17.67 -11.31
CA ASP A 466 13.45 -18.60 -12.40
C ASP A 466 11.93 -18.77 -12.56
N TYR A 467 11.46 -18.77 -13.80
CA TYR A 467 10.07 -19.06 -14.16
C TYR A 467 10.05 -20.01 -15.35
N MET A 468 9.25 -21.06 -15.23
CA MET A 468 9.10 -22.13 -16.20
C MET A 468 7.61 -22.35 -16.43
N ALA A 469 7.17 -22.40 -17.67
CA ALA A 469 5.79 -22.69 -17.98
C ALA A 469 5.63 -23.49 -19.27
N ASP A 470 4.64 -24.38 -19.27
CA ASP A 470 4.21 -25.12 -20.46
C ASP A 470 2.91 -24.50 -20.96
N TRP A 471 2.92 -24.07 -22.22
CA TRP A 471 1.77 -23.64 -23.03
C TRP A 471 1.77 -24.30 -24.41
N GLY A 472 2.60 -25.33 -24.60
CA GLY A 472 2.80 -26.00 -25.89
C GLY A 472 1.67 -26.94 -26.30
N GLN A 473 0.71 -27.21 -25.40
CA GLN A 473 -0.44 -28.06 -25.66
C GLN A 473 -1.71 -27.21 -25.75
N TYR A 474 -2.52 -27.46 -26.77
CA TYR A 474 -3.77 -26.76 -27.03
C TYR A 474 -4.86 -27.76 -27.41
N HIS A 475 -6.12 -27.39 -27.19
CA HIS A 475 -7.29 -28.16 -27.59
C HIS A 475 -8.42 -27.21 -27.93
N ASN A 476 -9.07 -27.37 -29.08
CA ASN A 476 -10.29 -26.63 -29.38
C ASN A 476 -11.45 -27.37 -28.70
N LEU A 477 -12.26 -26.69 -27.89
CA LEU A 477 -13.46 -27.28 -27.30
C LEU A 477 -14.58 -27.43 -28.33
N ASP A 478 -14.60 -26.57 -29.34
CA ASP A 478 -15.70 -26.49 -30.30
C ASP A 478 -15.20 -26.76 -31.73
N GLU A 479 -15.92 -27.56 -32.51
CA GLU A 479 -15.65 -27.83 -33.93
C GLU A 479 -16.46 -26.91 -34.86
N ALA A 480 -16.08 -26.85 -36.14
CA ALA A 480 -16.85 -26.12 -37.15
C ALA A 480 -18.28 -26.69 -37.29
N GLY A 481 -19.29 -25.83 -37.21
CA GLY A 481 -20.71 -26.21 -37.18
C GLY A 481 -21.23 -26.63 -35.80
N GLY A 482 -20.37 -26.68 -34.78
CA GLY A 482 -20.70 -26.96 -33.38
C GLY A 482 -20.13 -25.91 -32.42
N GLU A 483 -19.97 -24.67 -32.88
CA GLU A 483 -19.38 -23.56 -32.14
C GLU A 483 -20.21 -23.14 -30.92
N PHE A 484 -19.55 -22.52 -29.94
CA PHE A 484 -20.24 -21.91 -28.80
C PHE A 484 -20.91 -20.60 -29.24
N ASP A 485 -22.24 -20.58 -29.25
CA ASP A 485 -23.03 -19.39 -29.57
C ASP A 485 -23.27 -18.53 -28.31
N VAL A 486 -22.71 -17.33 -28.27
CA VAL A 486 -22.88 -16.42 -27.11
C VAL A 486 -24.32 -15.91 -26.95
N ASN A 487 -25.13 -15.92 -28.02
CA ASN A 487 -26.52 -15.47 -28.00
C ASN A 487 -27.48 -16.59 -27.56
N ASN A 488 -27.05 -17.85 -27.67
CA ASN A 488 -27.79 -19.03 -27.22
C ASN A 488 -26.83 -20.07 -26.60
N PRO A 489 -26.25 -19.76 -25.42
CA PRO A 489 -25.16 -20.55 -24.87
C PRO A 489 -25.60 -21.94 -24.41
N ASN A 490 -24.91 -22.97 -24.91
CA ASN A 490 -25.03 -24.34 -24.43
C ASN A 490 -23.82 -24.69 -23.55
N TYR A 491 -24.07 -24.93 -22.26
CA TYR A 491 -23.04 -25.31 -21.26
C TYR A 491 -22.89 -26.82 -21.07
N GLY A 492 -23.44 -27.63 -21.98
CA GLY A 492 -23.21 -29.07 -22.03
C GLY A 492 -21.77 -29.43 -22.42
N VAL A 493 -21.57 -30.70 -22.78
CA VAL A 493 -20.27 -31.17 -23.30
C VAL A 493 -19.98 -30.43 -24.62
N PRO A 494 -18.82 -29.78 -24.77
CA PRO A 494 -18.44 -29.12 -26.02
C PRO A 494 -18.35 -30.12 -27.19
N SER A 495 -18.55 -29.64 -28.41
CA SER A 495 -18.64 -30.50 -29.61
C SER A 495 -17.36 -31.31 -29.88
N ASN A 496 -16.19 -30.81 -29.48
CA ASN A 496 -14.91 -31.51 -29.57
C ASN A 496 -14.44 -32.10 -28.22
N GLY A 497 -15.31 -32.21 -27.23
CA GLY A 497 -14.98 -32.73 -25.90
C GLY A 497 -13.97 -31.88 -25.11
N PHE A 498 -13.38 -32.48 -24.09
CA PHE A 498 -12.45 -31.82 -23.16
C PHE A 498 -10.99 -32.23 -23.40
N PRO A 499 -10.01 -31.35 -23.12
CA PRO A 499 -8.60 -31.67 -23.29
C PRO A 499 -8.12 -32.77 -22.35
N VAL A 500 -7.20 -33.59 -22.85
CA VAL A 500 -6.36 -34.48 -22.04
C VAL A 500 -4.91 -34.02 -22.21
N TRP A 501 -4.37 -33.41 -21.15
CA TRP A 501 -3.02 -32.86 -21.15
C TRP A 501 -1.98 -33.94 -20.89
N ASP A 502 -0.96 -34.04 -21.73
CA ASP A 502 0.20 -34.90 -21.49
C ASP A 502 1.11 -34.28 -20.43
N ARG A 503 1.19 -34.95 -19.27
CA ARG A 503 2.08 -34.62 -18.16
C ARG A 503 3.05 -35.76 -17.84
N SER A 504 3.34 -36.63 -18.81
CA SER A 504 4.30 -37.73 -18.67
C SER A 504 5.72 -37.23 -18.36
N LYS A 505 6.06 -36.02 -18.83
CA LYS A 505 7.31 -35.32 -18.56
C LYS A 505 7.16 -34.23 -17.49
N GLY A 506 8.23 -34.00 -16.74
CA GLY A 506 8.33 -32.92 -15.75
C GLY A 506 8.16 -31.53 -16.38
N ILE A 507 7.75 -30.55 -15.57
CA ILE A 507 7.52 -29.18 -16.05
C ILE A 507 8.78 -28.54 -16.62
N GLU A 508 9.95 -28.88 -16.07
CA GLU A 508 11.25 -28.40 -16.51
C GLU A 508 11.53 -28.76 -17.99
N GLU A 509 11.22 -29.99 -18.39
CA GLU A 509 11.42 -30.44 -19.77
C GLU A 509 10.34 -29.89 -20.71
N ARG A 510 9.07 -29.89 -20.27
CA ARG A 510 7.96 -29.35 -21.08
C ARG A 510 8.12 -27.85 -21.32
N ALA A 511 8.57 -27.09 -20.33
CA ALA A 511 8.81 -25.67 -20.48
C ALA A 511 9.91 -25.36 -21.50
N VAL A 512 10.97 -26.19 -21.60
CA VAL A 512 11.97 -26.05 -22.67
C VAL A 512 11.31 -26.21 -24.05
N LEU A 513 10.51 -27.27 -24.22
CA LEU A 513 9.84 -27.57 -25.49
C LEU A 513 8.81 -26.49 -25.86
N ALA A 514 8.13 -25.92 -24.87
CA ALA A 514 7.18 -24.82 -25.07
C ALA A 514 7.87 -23.45 -25.28
N GLY A 515 9.18 -23.35 -25.08
CA GLY A 515 9.88 -22.06 -25.08
C GLY A 515 9.52 -21.19 -23.87
N GLY A 516 9.13 -21.79 -22.75
CA GLY A 516 8.63 -21.10 -21.56
C GLY A 516 9.59 -20.96 -20.40
N LEU A 517 10.88 -20.78 -20.72
CA LEU A 517 11.90 -20.45 -19.74
C LEU A 517 12.11 -18.94 -19.66
N MET A 518 12.08 -18.40 -18.46
CA MET A 518 12.48 -17.03 -18.14
C MET A 518 13.35 -17.06 -16.89
N ASP A 519 14.48 -16.37 -16.91
CA ASP A 519 15.35 -16.25 -15.74
C ASP A 519 15.87 -14.83 -15.57
N GLN A 520 16.20 -14.49 -14.33
CA GLN A 520 16.75 -13.19 -13.98
C GLN A 520 17.70 -13.33 -12.79
N ARG A 521 18.86 -12.68 -12.90
CA ARG A 521 19.82 -12.50 -11.82
C ARG A 521 20.16 -11.04 -11.70
N TYR A 522 20.20 -10.52 -10.48
CA TYR A 522 20.61 -9.14 -10.24
C TYR A 522 21.49 -9.00 -9.01
N THR A 523 22.36 -8.00 -9.06
CA THR A 523 23.17 -7.51 -7.94
C THR A 523 23.12 -5.99 -7.96
N GLY A 524 22.72 -5.39 -6.85
CA GLY A 524 22.63 -3.94 -6.71
C GLY A 524 23.36 -3.45 -5.45
N LEU A 525 24.26 -2.48 -5.62
CA LEU A 525 24.93 -1.77 -4.54
C LEU A 525 24.40 -0.34 -4.48
N TYR A 526 24.07 0.14 -3.28
CA TYR A 526 23.53 1.48 -3.11
C TYR A 526 24.08 2.19 -1.87
N LEU A 527 24.08 3.52 -1.98
CA LEU A 527 24.43 4.45 -0.91
C LEU A 527 23.50 5.66 -0.99
N GLN A 528 23.03 6.10 0.16
CA GLN A 528 22.26 7.32 0.34
C GLN A 528 22.70 8.01 1.62
N ASP A 529 22.79 9.33 1.59
CA ASP A 529 22.94 10.17 2.77
C ASP A 529 21.86 11.27 2.73
N GLU A 530 21.10 11.40 3.82
CA GLU A 530 20.23 12.54 4.05
C GLU A 530 20.90 13.51 5.04
N LEU A 531 21.24 14.69 4.51
CA LEU A 531 21.90 15.78 5.20
C LEU A 531 20.83 16.72 5.78
N GLY A 532 20.66 16.69 7.09
CA GLY A 532 19.80 17.58 7.86
C GLY A 532 20.53 18.85 8.30
N PHE A 533 20.01 19.99 7.86
CA PHE A 533 20.45 21.35 8.20
C PHE A 533 19.40 22.05 9.06
N LEU A 534 19.79 23.16 9.70
CA LEU A 534 18.89 24.03 10.47
C LEU A 534 18.08 23.24 11.51
N GLU A 535 18.76 22.46 12.35
CA GLU A 535 18.13 21.55 13.31
C GLU A 535 17.19 20.54 12.62
N ASN A 536 17.64 19.99 11.49
CA ASN A 536 16.90 19.03 10.66
C ASN A 536 15.62 19.61 10.00
N LYS A 537 15.42 20.93 9.98
CA LYS A 537 14.28 21.56 9.28
C LYS A 537 14.43 21.53 7.77
N LEU A 538 15.66 21.58 7.25
CA LEU A 538 15.96 21.42 5.84
C LEU A 538 16.75 20.13 5.65
N ARG A 539 16.34 19.27 4.73
CA ARG A 539 16.95 17.96 4.47
C ARG A 539 17.30 17.84 2.99
N LEU A 540 18.54 17.52 2.69
CA LEU A 540 19.03 17.20 1.35
C LEU A 540 19.37 15.72 1.28
N THR A 541 18.67 14.95 0.46
CA THR A 541 18.90 13.53 0.23
C THR A 541 19.71 13.34 -1.05
N LEU A 542 20.90 12.76 -0.93
CA LEU A 542 21.72 12.35 -2.07
C LEU A 542 21.82 10.84 -2.08
N GLY A 543 21.50 10.21 -3.21
CA GLY A 543 21.52 8.76 -3.34
C GLY A 543 21.99 8.31 -4.70
N GLY A 544 22.57 7.11 -4.74
CA GLY A 544 22.98 6.45 -5.96
C GLY A 544 22.93 4.94 -5.81
N ARG A 545 22.52 4.26 -6.88
CA ARG A 545 22.54 2.80 -6.94
C ARG A 545 23.13 2.34 -8.26
N TYR A 546 24.06 1.40 -8.18
CA TYR A 546 24.56 0.68 -9.33
C TYR A 546 23.97 -0.74 -9.33
N THR A 547 23.28 -1.09 -10.41
CA THR A 547 22.68 -2.42 -10.59
C THR A 547 23.28 -3.10 -11.82
N PHE A 548 23.71 -4.35 -11.63
CA PHE A 548 23.92 -5.32 -12.70
C PHE A 548 22.75 -6.29 -12.73
N VAL A 549 22.23 -6.56 -13.92
CA VAL A 549 21.18 -7.55 -14.15
C VAL A 549 21.51 -8.36 -15.41
N SER A 550 21.25 -9.66 -15.32
CA SER A 550 21.26 -10.59 -16.44
C SER A 550 19.90 -11.27 -16.48
N GLN A 551 19.22 -11.24 -17.62
CA GLN A 551 17.89 -11.85 -17.75
C GLN A 551 17.69 -12.50 -19.11
N SER A 552 16.96 -13.59 -19.15
CA SER A 552 16.50 -14.23 -20.39
C SER A 552 14.98 -14.34 -20.39
N SER A 553 14.40 -14.48 -21.57
CA SER A 553 12.96 -14.74 -21.72
C SER A 553 12.73 -15.64 -22.92
N TRP A 554 11.68 -16.45 -22.82
CA TRP A 554 11.22 -17.35 -23.88
C TRP A 554 12.27 -18.36 -24.36
N GLY A 555 13.13 -18.83 -23.44
CA GLY A 555 14.26 -19.71 -23.77
C GLY A 555 15.38 -19.06 -24.60
N GLY A 556 15.35 -17.74 -24.77
CA GLY A 556 16.36 -16.98 -25.48
C GLY A 556 17.68 -16.85 -24.72
N ALA A 557 18.68 -16.25 -25.37
CA ALA A 557 19.95 -15.92 -24.72
C ALA A 557 19.76 -14.84 -23.65
N ALA A 558 20.57 -14.89 -22.59
CA ALA A 558 20.55 -13.88 -21.55
C ALA A 558 21.09 -12.54 -22.07
N ILE A 559 20.44 -11.45 -21.65
CA ILE A 559 20.87 -10.08 -21.89
C ILE A 559 21.32 -9.46 -20.58
N GLU A 560 22.45 -8.77 -20.64
CA GLU A 560 23.03 -8.08 -19.49
C GLU A 560 22.82 -6.57 -19.59
N ALA A 561 22.49 -5.95 -18.46
CA ALA A 561 22.47 -4.50 -18.32
C ALA A 561 23.19 -4.07 -17.04
N LYS A 562 23.93 -2.97 -17.15
CA LYS A 562 24.61 -2.28 -16.05
C LYS A 562 24.11 -0.86 -16.05
N HIS A 563 23.57 -0.40 -14.93
CA HIS A 563 23.00 0.95 -14.88
C HIS A 563 23.19 1.61 -13.51
N PHE A 564 23.53 2.90 -13.53
CA PHE A 564 23.56 3.74 -12.34
C PHE A 564 22.32 4.61 -12.28
N THR A 565 21.59 4.55 -11.17
CA THR A 565 20.38 5.34 -10.91
C THR A 565 20.66 6.39 -9.84
N PRO A 566 20.68 7.69 -10.19
CA PRO A 566 20.84 8.78 -9.23
C PRO A 566 19.53 9.17 -8.56
N ARG A 567 19.64 9.70 -7.34
CA ARG A 567 18.54 10.30 -6.57
C ARG A 567 18.99 11.61 -5.92
N LEU A 568 18.18 12.65 -6.08
CA LEU A 568 18.34 13.95 -5.44
C LEU A 568 16.99 14.39 -4.86
N GLY A 569 16.88 14.42 -3.54
CA GLY A 569 15.70 14.90 -2.82
C GLY A 569 16.02 16.13 -1.99
N ILE A 570 15.07 17.05 -1.88
CA ILE A 570 15.11 18.14 -0.91
C ILE A 570 13.78 18.20 -0.19
N SER A 571 13.77 18.31 1.14
CA SER A 571 12.55 18.55 1.89
C SER A 571 12.77 19.59 2.99
N ALA A 572 11.75 20.39 3.24
CA ALA A 572 11.78 21.43 4.26
C ALA A 572 10.52 21.34 5.13
N SER A 573 10.70 21.27 6.44
CA SER A 573 9.64 21.45 7.42
C SER A 573 9.40 22.94 7.61
N ILE A 574 8.26 23.44 7.10
CA ILE A 574 7.86 24.84 7.24
C ILE A 574 7.47 25.13 8.69
N ASP A 575 6.76 24.19 9.30
CA ASP A 575 6.38 24.17 10.70
C ASP A 575 6.26 22.71 11.20
N ASN A 576 5.71 22.49 12.39
CA ASN A 576 5.56 21.16 12.97
C ASN A 576 4.53 20.28 12.24
N GLN A 577 3.64 20.87 11.46
CA GLN A 577 2.53 20.23 10.74
C GLN A 577 2.85 20.08 9.25
N THR A 578 3.50 21.06 8.64
CA THR A 578 3.67 21.18 7.18
C THR A 578 5.10 20.88 6.73
N SER A 579 5.26 20.13 5.63
CA SER A 579 6.53 19.95 4.93
C SER A 579 6.34 20.03 3.42
N ILE A 580 7.31 20.63 2.74
CA ILE A 580 7.38 20.67 1.27
C ILE A 580 8.59 19.89 0.79
N TYR A 581 8.55 19.39 -0.44
CA TYR A 581 9.67 18.66 -1.02
C TYR A 581 9.77 18.80 -2.54
N GLY A 582 10.97 18.54 -3.05
CA GLY A 582 11.26 18.27 -4.45
C GLY A 582 12.08 16.98 -4.56
N LEU A 583 11.89 16.24 -5.64
CA LEU A 583 12.56 14.97 -5.91
C LEU A 583 12.92 14.87 -7.39
N TYR A 584 14.17 14.50 -7.66
CA TYR A 584 14.59 13.88 -8.90
C TYR A 584 15.04 12.43 -8.59
N ASP A 585 14.48 11.46 -9.31
CA ASP A 585 14.85 10.06 -9.18
C ASP A 585 14.75 9.36 -10.55
N GLN A 586 15.51 8.29 -10.73
CA GLN A 586 15.59 7.52 -11.96
C GLN A 586 15.36 6.03 -11.69
N ALA A 587 14.58 5.39 -12.56
CA ALA A 587 14.49 3.93 -12.66
C ALA A 587 14.96 3.47 -14.04
N PHE A 588 15.25 2.18 -14.16
CA PHE A 588 15.52 1.54 -15.45
C PHE A 588 14.94 0.13 -15.52
N THR A 589 14.66 -0.33 -16.74
CA THR A 589 14.23 -1.70 -17.05
C THR A 589 15.03 -2.22 -18.24
N PRO A 590 15.72 -3.37 -18.12
CA PRO A 590 16.38 -4.01 -19.27
C PRO A 590 15.34 -4.52 -20.25
N GLN A 591 15.68 -4.52 -21.54
CA GLN A 591 14.78 -4.96 -22.60
C GLN A 591 15.51 -5.86 -23.59
N ASN A 592 14.75 -6.79 -24.18
CA ASN A 592 15.23 -7.69 -25.22
C ASN A 592 14.92 -7.12 -26.60
N GLY A 593 15.84 -7.29 -27.56
CA GLY A 593 15.62 -6.88 -28.94
C GLY A 593 16.91 -6.91 -29.74
N ARG A 594 16.79 -6.68 -31.05
CA ARG A 594 17.93 -6.47 -31.95
C ARG A 594 17.64 -5.23 -32.77
N LEU A 595 18.50 -4.23 -32.71
CA LEU A 595 18.29 -2.99 -33.45
C LEU A 595 18.49 -3.21 -34.96
N ALA A 596 17.56 -2.74 -35.78
CA ALA A 596 17.65 -2.81 -37.24
C ALA A 596 18.91 -2.11 -37.79
N GLY A 597 19.32 -1.00 -37.16
CA GLY A 597 20.56 -0.27 -37.48
C GLY A 597 21.83 -0.86 -36.87
N GLY A 598 21.74 -2.00 -36.16
CA GLY A 598 22.84 -2.55 -35.36
C GLY A 598 23.10 -1.78 -34.05
N GLY A 599 24.10 -2.23 -33.29
CA GLY A 599 24.47 -1.65 -31.99
C GLY A 599 23.76 -2.28 -30.78
N ASP A 600 24.05 -1.73 -29.61
CA ASP A 600 23.57 -2.28 -28.34
C ASP A 600 22.18 -1.76 -27.98
N VAL A 601 21.36 -2.66 -27.45
CA VAL A 601 20.05 -2.32 -26.88
C VAL A 601 20.26 -1.68 -25.51
N LYS A 602 19.95 -0.38 -25.41
CA LYS A 602 19.98 0.34 -24.14
C LYS A 602 18.79 -0.06 -23.26
N PRO A 603 18.89 -0.03 -21.92
CA PRO A 603 17.72 -0.20 -21.07
C PRO A 603 16.74 0.98 -21.23
N ILE A 604 15.47 0.71 -20.94
CA ILE A 604 14.45 1.75 -20.76
C ILE A 604 14.83 2.54 -19.52
N THR A 605 14.91 3.87 -19.63
CA THR A 605 15.14 4.75 -18.48
C THR A 605 13.91 5.58 -18.20
N GLY A 606 13.61 5.81 -16.93
CA GLY A 606 12.48 6.58 -16.47
C GLY A 606 12.91 7.65 -15.48
N ASN A 607 12.90 8.92 -15.92
CA ASN A 607 13.33 10.07 -15.14
C ASN A 607 12.12 10.78 -14.55
N ASN A 608 12.06 10.94 -13.23
CA ASN A 608 10.98 11.64 -12.56
C ASN A 608 11.46 12.94 -11.94
N ILE A 609 10.68 14.00 -12.13
CA ILE A 609 10.74 15.21 -11.31
C ILE A 609 9.40 15.34 -10.60
N GLU A 610 9.43 15.50 -9.28
CA GLU A 610 8.25 15.62 -8.43
C GLU A 610 8.42 16.76 -7.43
N PHE A 611 7.33 17.48 -7.19
CA PHE A 611 7.21 18.47 -6.13
C PHE A 611 5.97 18.16 -5.32
N GLY A 612 6.02 18.34 -4.00
CA GLY A 612 4.83 18.12 -3.18
C GLY A 612 4.85 18.84 -1.84
N ILE A 613 3.66 18.90 -1.25
CA ILE A 613 3.38 19.42 0.08
C ILE A 613 2.64 18.35 0.88
N LYS A 614 3.04 18.19 2.14
CA LYS A 614 2.50 17.23 3.09
C LYS A 614 2.12 17.98 4.35
N ASN A 615 0.94 17.71 4.88
CA ASN A 615 0.49 18.33 6.12
C ASN A 615 -0.15 17.32 7.05
N ASP A 616 0.27 17.34 8.32
CA ASP A 616 -0.35 16.57 9.41
C ASP A 616 -1.24 17.50 10.22
N TRP A 617 -2.52 17.17 10.33
CA TRP A 617 -3.52 18.00 11.00
C TRP A 617 -3.82 17.44 12.39
N PHE A 618 -4.07 18.33 13.36
CA PHE A 618 -4.48 17.98 14.73
C PHE A 618 -3.59 16.90 15.37
N GLY A 619 -2.28 17.09 15.31
CA GLY A 619 -1.31 16.16 15.90
C GLY A 619 -1.18 14.83 15.18
N GLY A 620 -1.49 14.77 13.87
CA GLY A 620 -1.35 13.56 13.04
C GLY A 620 -2.59 12.68 12.98
N SER A 621 -3.71 13.14 13.52
CA SER A 621 -4.99 12.41 13.48
C SER A 621 -5.43 12.14 12.03
N TRP A 622 -5.15 13.09 11.13
CA TRP A 622 -5.27 12.92 9.69
C TRP A 622 -4.21 13.74 8.96
N ASN A 623 -3.92 13.37 7.72
CA ASN A 623 -2.96 14.07 6.87
C ASN A 623 -3.48 14.32 5.47
N THR A 624 -2.81 15.25 4.78
CA THR A 624 -3.00 15.54 3.37
C THR A 624 -1.67 15.56 2.64
N THR A 625 -1.67 15.08 1.40
CA THR A 625 -0.55 15.21 0.46
C THR A 625 -1.08 15.78 -0.86
N LEU A 626 -0.37 16.76 -1.42
CA LEU A 626 -0.57 17.24 -2.79
C LEU A 626 0.78 17.14 -3.50
N ALA A 627 0.81 16.47 -4.65
CA ALA A 627 2.02 16.28 -5.44
C ALA A 627 1.77 16.57 -6.92
N ALA A 628 2.75 17.16 -7.59
CA ALA A 628 2.82 17.30 -9.04
C ALA A 628 4.07 16.58 -9.55
N TYR A 629 3.94 15.81 -10.62
CA TYR A 629 5.02 14.97 -11.14
C TYR A 629 5.12 15.01 -12.65
N ARG A 630 6.30 14.66 -13.16
CA ARG A 630 6.57 14.39 -14.58
C ARG A 630 7.59 13.26 -14.69
N ILE A 631 7.21 12.19 -15.38
CA ILE A 631 8.01 11.02 -15.69
C ILE A 631 8.28 11.00 -17.20
N LEU A 632 9.55 10.92 -17.60
CA LEU A 632 10.00 10.75 -18.98
C LEU A 632 10.60 9.36 -19.18
N LYS A 633 9.97 8.56 -20.04
CA LYS A 633 10.40 7.22 -20.44
C LYS A 633 11.10 7.28 -21.78
N ASN A 634 12.33 6.77 -21.82
CA ASN A 634 13.20 6.80 -22.99
C ASN A 634 13.65 5.39 -23.39
N ASN A 635 14.11 5.26 -24.64
CA ASN A 635 14.73 4.07 -25.22
C ASN A 635 13.79 2.87 -25.41
N GLU A 636 12.49 2.98 -25.20
CA GLU A 636 11.56 1.87 -25.42
C GLU A 636 11.63 1.38 -26.87
N LEU A 637 11.66 0.07 -27.09
CA LEU A 637 11.70 -0.52 -28.43
C LEU A 637 10.30 -0.76 -29.01
N THR A 638 10.19 -0.63 -30.32
CA THR A 638 9.05 -1.08 -31.11
C THR A 638 9.55 -1.93 -32.28
N ALA A 639 8.69 -2.78 -32.85
CA ALA A 639 9.01 -3.54 -34.06
C ALA A 639 9.43 -2.60 -35.21
N ASP A 640 10.43 -3.01 -35.98
CA ASP A 640 10.85 -2.30 -37.19
C ASP A 640 9.80 -2.48 -38.30
N PRO A 641 9.14 -1.42 -38.79
CA PRO A 641 8.11 -1.54 -39.81
C PRO A 641 8.66 -1.90 -41.19
N ASN A 642 9.97 -1.79 -41.42
CA ASN A 642 10.61 -2.17 -42.69
C ASN A 642 11.05 -3.64 -42.72
N SER A 643 10.86 -4.37 -41.61
CA SER A 643 11.24 -5.78 -41.48
C SER A 643 9.99 -6.65 -41.27
N PRO A 644 10.01 -7.92 -41.74
CA PRO A 644 8.93 -8.85 -41.43
C PRO A 644 8.75 -8.97 -39.90
N PRO A 645 7.52 -9.13 -39.38
CA PRO A 645 7.27 -9.27 -37.94
C PRO A 645 8.05 -10.40 -37.27
N THR A 646 8.43 -11.44 -38.03
CA THR A 646 9.20 -12.60 -37.58
C THR A 646 10.71 -12.35 -37.48
N SER A 647 11.21 -11.22 -37.97
CA SER A 647 12.65 -10.89 -37.97
C SER A 647 13.23 -10.68 -36.57
N GLY A 648 12.39 -10.29 -35.61
CA GLY A 648 12.81 -9.88 -34.28
C GLY A 648 13.61 -8.55 -34.25
N LEU A 649 13.64 -7.82 -35.38
CA LEU A 649 14.29 -6.52 -35.46
C LEU A 649 13.39 -5.42 -34.88
N SER A 650 14.03 -4.50 -34.18
CA SER A 650 13.39 -3.39 -33.47
C SER A 650 14.06 -2.07 -33.81
N ILE A 651 13.33 -0.99 -33.58
CA ILE A 651 13.84 0.38 -33.57
C ILE A 651 13.44 1.04 -32.25
N VAL A 652 14.16 2.10 -31.86
CA VAL A 652 13.77 2.89 -30.69
C VAL A 652 12.50 3.65 -31.03
N LEU A 653 11.50 3.59 -30.16
CA LEU A 653 10.20 4.24 -30.34
C LEU A 653 10.34 5.77 -30.25
N GLY A 654 11.04 6.28 -29.23
CA GLY A 654 11.16 7.70 -28.93
C GLY A 654 10.98 7.97 -27.43
N GLU A 655 10.15 8.96 -27.10
CA GLU A 655 9.85 9.38 -25.73
C GLU A 655 8.37 9.24 -25.39
N LYS A 656 8.09 8.65 -24.23
CA LYS A 656 6.77 8.65 -23.58
C LYS A 656 6.83 9.51 -22.32
N LYS A 657 5.87 10.41 -22.16
CA LYS A 657 5.75 11.29 -20.98
C LYS A 657 4.49 10.99 -20.21
N SER A 658 4.59 10.89 -18.89
CA SER A 658 3.47 10.88 -17.95
C SER A 658 3.60 12.02 -16.95
N GLU A 659 2.62 12.91 -16.89
CA GLU A 659 2.61 14.05 -15.98
C GLU A 659 1.24 14.19 -15.31
N GLY A 660 1.22 14.76 -14.10
CA GLY A 660 -0.01 14.77 -13.33
C GLY A 660 0.04 15.50 -12.01
N ILE A 661 -1.13 15.55 -11.37
CA ILE A 661 -1.34 16.08 -10.02
C ILE A 661 -2.09 15.03 -9.22
N GLU A 662 -1.66 14.81 -7.98
CA GLU A 662 -2.24 13.85 -7.05
C GLU A 662 -2.55 14.52 -5.72
N PHE A 663 -3.75 14.28 -5.20
CA PHE A 663 -4.17 14.70 -3.87
C PHE A 663 -4.62 13.47 -3.07
N ASP A 664 -4.16 13.36 -1.82
CA ASP A 664 -4.56 12.33 -0.88
C ASP A 664 -4.91 12.97 0.47
N LEU A 665 -6.01 12.52 1.07
CA LEU A 665 -6.43 12.82 2.44
C LEU A 665 -6.74 11.50 3.13
N ARG A 666 -6.18 11.27 4.32
CA ARG A 666 -6.50 10.09 5.13
C ARG A 666 -6.42 10.35 6.63
N GLY A 667 -7.35 9.75 7.38
CA GLY A 667 -7.30 9.69 8.85
C GLY A 667 -8.62 10.05 9.52
N GLU A 668 -8.55 10.31 10.83
CA GLU A 668 -9.69 10.69 11.66
C GLU A 668 -9.87 12.22 11.63
N VAL A 669 -10.83 12.71 10.86
CA VAL A 669 -11.08 14.16 10.65
C VAL A 669 -11.83 14.77 11.83
N PHE A 670 -12.78 14.02 12.37
CA PHE A 670 -13.48 14.32 13.63
C PHE A 670 -13.56 13.04 14.45
N LYS A 671 -13.79 13.17 15.76
CA LYS A 671 -13.86 12.00 16.64
C LYS A 671 -14.88 10.97 16.14
N GLY A 672 -14.41 9.77 15.81
CA GLY A 672 -15.20 8.69 15.24
C GLY A 672 -15.47 8.79 13.73
N LEU A 673 -15.06 9.86 13.05
CA LEU A 673 -15.18 10.04 11.60
C LEU A 673 -13.81 9.84 10.92
N ASN A 674 -13.66 8.68 10.29
CA ASN A 674 -12.52 8.39 9.42
C ASN A 674 -12.88 8.71 7.97
N LEU A 675 -11.95 9.36 7.26
CA LEU A 675 -12.09 9.68 5.85
C LEU A 675 -10.84 9.24 5.10
N VAL A 676 -11.05 8.62 3.95
CA VAL A 676 -10.06 8.49 2.88
C VAL A 676 -10.66 9.19 1.68
N ALA A 677 -9.98 10.21 1.13
CA ALA A 677 -10.42 10.90 -0.08
C ALA A 677 -9.20 11.20 -0.95
N ASN A 678 -9.28 10.90 -2.24
CA ASN A 678 -8.14 11.10 -3.12
C ASN A 678 -8.57 11.43 -4.56
N TYR A 679 -7.69 12.14 -5.25
CA TYR A 679 -7.84 12.54 -6.64
C TYR A 679 -6.51 12.41 -7.37
N ALA A 680 -6.53 11.89 -8.59
CA ALA A 680 -5.39 11.97 -9.50
C ALA A 680 -5.84 12.44 -10.88
N TYR A 681 -5.05 13.35 -11.43
CA TYR A 681 -5.01 13.68 -12.84
C TYR A 681 -3.73 13.11 -13.44
N THR A 682 -3.84 12.28 -14.47
CA THR A 682 -2.70 11.69 -15.18
C THR A 682 -2.85 11.92 -16.68
N ASN A 683 -1.91 12.61 -17.28
CA ASN A 683 -1.80 12.78 -18.73
C ASN A 683 -0.56 12.04 -19.23
N ALA A 684 -0.76 10.85 -19.80
CA ALA A 684 0.32 10.02 -20.31
C ALA A 684 0.21 9.86 -21.84
N ARG A 685 1.24 10.33 -22.57
CA ARG A 685 1.25 10.45 -24.04
C ARG A 685 2.64 10.19 -24.63
N VAL A 686 2.67 9.87 -25.93
CA VAL A 686 3.89 9.89 -26.75
C VAL A 686 4.26 11.35 -27.05
N THR A 687 5.48 11.76 -26.68
CA THR A 687 5.98 13.14 -26.87
C THR A 687 6.97 13.25 -28.02
N GLU A 688 7.72 12.19 -28.29
CA GLU A 688 8.67 12.13 -29.40
C GLU A 688 8.61 10.75 -30.06
N VAL A 689 8.79 10.72 -31.38
CA VAL A 689 8.83 9.50 -32.18
C VAL A 689 10.11 9.51 -33.00
N SER A 690 10.88 8.42 -32.95
CA SER A 690 12.13 8.33 -33.71
C SER A 690 11.86 8.13 -35.20
N PRO A 691 12.78 8.57 -36.09
CA PRO A 691 12.66 8.35 -37.53
C PRO A 691 12.43 6.88 -37.87
N GLY A 692 11.43 6.61 -38.71
CA GLY A 692 11.09 5.26 -39.17
C GLY A 692 10.02 4.54 -38.34
N VAL A 693 9.61 5.06 -37.19
CA VAL A 693 8.47 4.50 -36.43
C VAL A 693 7.15 4.92 -37.08
N THR A 694 6.28 3.93 -37.33
CA THR A 694 4.94 4.15 -37.92
C THR A 694 3.80 3.62 -37.04
N SER A 695 4.12 2.91 -35.97
CA SER A 695 3.15 2.27 -35.07
C SER A 695 2.45 3.24 -34.11
N VAL A 696 3.05 4.41 -33.85
CA VAL A 696 2.54 5.45 -32.95
C VAL A 696 2.90 6.84 -33.49
N SER A 697 2.10 7.84 -33.12
CA SER A 697 2.30 9.25 -33.45
C SER A 697 2.49 10.12 -32.21
N VAL A 698 3.13 11.28 -32.37
CA VAL A 698 3.21 12.28 -31.30
C VAL A 698 1.79 12.73 -30.91
N GLY A 699 1.49 12.70 -29.62
CA GLY A 699 0.18 13.04 -29.08
C GLY A 699 -0.68 11.84 -28.71
N ASP A 700 -0.35 10.64 -29.21
CA ASP A 700 -1.07 9.40 -28.90
C ASP A 700 -1.11 9.15 -27.39
N VAL A 701 -2.24 8.65 -26.92
CA VAL A 701 -2.45 8.32 -25.50
C VAL A 701 -1.78 6.99 -25.18
N ILE A 702 -1.08 6.93 -24.05
CA ILE A 702 -0.57 5.65 -23.54
C ILE A 702 -1.77 4.84 -23.01
N PRO A 703 -1.92 3.56 -23.34
CA PRO A 703 -3.08 2.80 -22.91
C PRO A 703 -3.03 2.38 -21.43
N GLY A 704 -4.14 1.83 -20.93
CA GLY A 704 -4.18 1.16 -19.63
C GLY A 704 -4.28 2.07 -18.40
N TYR A 705 -4.86 3.28 -18.55
CA TYR A 705 -5.13 4.18 -17.43
C TYR A 705 -6.42 5.01 -17.59
N ALA A 706 -6.93 5.52 -16.48
CA ALA A 706 -7.99 6.53 -16.46
C ALA A 706 -7.38 7.91 -16.18
N LYS A 707 -7.73 8.92 -17.00
CA LYS A 707 -7.12 10.24 -16.90
C LYS A 707 -7.47 10.96 -15.60
N HIS A 708 -8.69 10.76 -15.10
CA HIS A 708 -9.07 11.23 -13.78
C HIS A 708 -9.56 10.06 -12.92
N VAL A 709 -8.97 9.94 -11.72
CA VAL A 709 -9.34 8.95 -10.72
C VAL A 709 -9.77 9.70 -9.46
N VAL A 710 -11.03 9.53 -9.05
CA VAL A 710 -11.58 10.11 -7.82
C VAL A 710 -12.07 8.98 -6.92
N ASN A 711 -11.60 8.94 -5.68
CA ASN A 711 -12.09 7.98 -4.69
C ASN A 711 -12.43 8.64 -3.37
N SER A 712 -13.40 8.06 -2.68
CA SER A 712 -13.70 8.42 -1.29
C SER A 712 -14.20 7.20 -0.51
N TRP A 713 -13.86 7.13 0.77
CA TRP A 713 -14.44 6.21 1.74
C TRP A 713 -14.55 6.90 3.09
N LEU A 714 -15.79 7.07 3.55
CA LEU A 714 -16.14 7.65 4.83
C LEU A 714 -16.62 6.54 5.76
N ASN A 715 -16.15 6.56 7.01
CA ASN A 715 -16.64 5.69 8.08
C ASN A 715 -16.90 6.54 9.32
N TYR A 716 -18.12 6.51 9.85
CA TYR A 716 -18.48 7.17 11.09
C TYR A 716 -18.93 6.14 12.12
N ARG A 717 -18.33 6.18 13.32
CA ARG A 717 -18.69 5.35 14.47
C ARG A 717 -19.12 6.22 15.64
N ILE A 718 -20.31 5.96 16.16
CA ILE A 718 -20.90 6.66 17.31
C ILE A 718 -20.05 6.38 18.56
N GLN A 719 -19.61 7.44 19.23
CA GLN A 719 -18.62 7.38 20.30
C GLN A 719 -19.22 7.35 21.71
N SER A 720 -20.49 7.70 21.87
CA SER A 720 -21.18 7.84 23.16
C SER A 720 -22.67 7.53 23.06
N GLY A 721 -23.33 7.39 24.22
CA GLY A 721 -24.76 7.10 24.30
C GLY A 721 -25.14 5.64 24.03
N PHE A 722 -26.44 5.40 23.89
CA PHE A 722 -27.02 4.06 23.71
C PHE A 722 -26.51 3.33 22.45
N LEU A 723 -26.22 4.07 21.39
CA LEU A 723 -25.73 3.54 20.11
C LEU A 723 -24.20 3.51 20.01
N LYS A 724 -23.47 3.70 21.12
CA LYS A 724 -22.01 3.65 21.11
C LYS A 724 -21.51 2.36 20.44
N GLY A 725 -20.62 2.53 19.47
CA GLY A 725 -20.05 1.42 18.70
C GLY A 725 -20.79 1.07 17.41
N ALA A 726 -22.04 1.54 17.22
CA ALA A 726 -22.68 1.49 15.92
C ALA A 726 -22.04 2.51 14.97
N GLY A 727 -21.96 2.19 13.69
CA GLY A 727 -21.38 3.05 12.68
C GLY A 727 -21.89 2.76 11.28
N ALA A 728 -21.66 3.70 10.39
CA ALA A 728 -22.02 3.60 8.99
C ALA A 728 -20.83 4.03 8.12
N SER A 729 -20.74 3.45 6.93
CA SER A 729 -19.75 3.80 5.93
C SER A 729 -20.35 3.95 4.56
N ALA A 730 -19.75 4.81 3.75
CA ALA A 730 -20.08 4.98 2.34
C ALA A 730 -18.84 5.39 1.59
N GLY A 731 -18.69 4.92 0.35
CA GLY A 731 -17.58 5.33 -0.49
C GLY A 731 -17.83 5.06 -1.95
N PHE A 732 -17.12 5.79 -2.80
CA PHE A 732 -17.26 5.67 -4.24
C PHE A 732 -15.89 5.64 -4.93
N THR A 733 -15.91 5.12 -6.15
CA THR A 733 -14.81 5.17 -7.12
C THR A 733 -15.38 5.73 -8.42
N TYR A 734 -14.76 6.79 -8.93
CA TYR A 734 -15.10 7.42 -10.20
C TYR A 734 -13.86 7.49 -11.10
N LEU A 735 -13.90 6.80 -12.24
CA LEU A 735 -12.86 6.85 -13.28
C LEU A 735 -13.44 7.53 -14.53
N LEU A 736 -12.80 8.61 -14.97
CA LEU A 736 -13.20 9.41 -16.15
C LEU A 736 -12.13 9.31 -17.24
N ASP A 737 -12.56 9.43 -18.50
CA ASP A 737 -11.68 9.38 -19.70
C ASP A 737 -10.73 8.19 -19.61
N ARG A 738 -11.36 7.00 -19.65
CA ARG A 738 -10.70 5.71 -19.49
C ARG A 738 -10.19 5.25 -20.85
N ALA A 739 -8.88 5.13 -20.98
CA ALA A 739 -8.27 4.41 -22.08
C ALA A 739 -8.34 2.90 -21.80
N THR A 740 -8.64 2.09 -22.82
CA THR A 740 -8.50 0.64 -22.74
C THR A 740 -7.02 0.26 -22.62
N ASP A 741 -6.74 -0.99 -22.27
CA ASP A 741 -5.45 -1.59 -22.65
C ASP A 741 -5.38 -1.72 -24.19
N THR A 742 -4.21 -1.94 -24.81
CA THR A 742 -4.12 -2.06 -26.28
C THR A 742 -3.51 -3.36 -26.73
N TRP A 743 -4.16 -4.00 -27.70
CA TRP A 743 -3.58 -5.12 -28.44
C TRP A 743 -3.39 -4.85 -29.94
N SER A 744 -3.90 -3.73 -30.48
CA SER A 744 -3.61 -3.23 -31.85
C SER A 744 -4.37 -1.96 -32.31
N ASP A 745 -5.19 -1.29 -31.48
CA ASP A 745 -5.83 0.01 -31.83
C ASP A 745 -5.81 0.96 -30.62
N THR A 746 -5.50 2.24 -30.82
CA THR A 746 -5.06 3.17 -29.76
C THR A 746 -6.14 4.12 -29.23
N ASP A 747 -7.35 4.17 -29.80
CA ASP A 747 -8.36 5.15 -29.36
C ASP A 747 -9.78 4.61 -29.08
N VAL A 748 -9.90 3.31 -28.77
CA VAL A 748 -11.15 2.79 -28.20
C VAL A 748 -11.28 3.23 -26.75
N ARG A 749 -12.27 4.07 -26.43
CA ARG A 749 -12.52 4.57 -25.08
C ARG A 749 -13.54 3.70 -24.33
N LEU A 750 -13.31 3.52 -23.03
CA LEU A 750 -14.30 2.93 -22.13
C LEU A 750 -15.22 4.04 -21.58
N PRO A 751 -16.50 3.74 -21.33
CA PRO A 751 -17.36 4.68 -20.64
C PRO A 751 -16.87 4.93 -19.21
N ASP A 752 -17.21 6.11 -18.73
CA ASP A 752 -17.03 6.54 -17.34
C ASP A 752 -17.50 5.48 -16.35
N PHE A 753 -16.66 5.19 -15.35
CA PHE A 753 -16.92 4.18 -14.34
C PHE A 753 -17.33 4.86 -13.04
N PHE A 754 -18.53 4.60 -12.51
CA PHE A 754 -18.93 5.08 -11.19
C PHE A 754 -19.49 3.93 -10.34
N ARG A 755 -18.82 3.64 -9.23
CA ARG A 755 -19.23 2.62 -8.25
C ARG A 755 -19.47 3.25 -6.89
N LEU A 756 -20.60 2.92 -6.27
CA LEU A 756 -20.95 3.30 -4.90
C LEU A 756 -21.05 2.05 -4.03
N ASP A 757 -20.40 2.08 -2.87
CA ASP A 757 -20.45 1.05 -1.85
C ASP A 757 -20.90 1.68 -0.52
N ALA A 758 -21.56 0.91 0.33
CA ALA A 758 -22.02 1.36 1.65
C ALA A 758 -21.90 0.24 2.68
N GLY A 759 -21.90 0.58 3.97
CA GLY A 759 -21.83 -0.41 5.02
C GLY A 759 -22.33 0.06 6.36
N LEU A 760 -22.60 -0.90 7.23
CA LEU A 760 -22.94 -0.72 8.62
C LEU A 760 -21.95 -1.51 9.48
N THR A 761 -21.59 -0.93 10.61
CA THR A 761 -20.71 -1.56 11.59
C THR A 761 -21.34 -1.50 12.97
N TRP A 762 -21.08 -2.51 13.78
CA TRP A 762 -21.40 -2.48 15.19
C TRP A 762 -20.28 -3.15 15.97
N GLN A 763 -19.76 -2.42 16.96
CA GLN A 763 -18.65 -2.88 17.77
C GLN A 763 -18.98 -2.71 19.25
N LYS A 764 -18.93 -3.81 19.99
CA LYS A 764 -19.12 -3.80 21.44
C LYS A 764 -18.24 -4.85 22.09
N ASP A 765 -17.48 -4.42 23.09
CA ASP A 765 -16.53 -5.27 23.79
C ASP A 765 -15.67 -6.05 22.76
N ARG A 766 -15.60 -7.37 22.91
CA ARG A 766 -14.78 -8.25 22.07
C ARG A 766 -15.35 -8.53 20.67
N ILE A 767 -16.56 -8.07 20.37
CA ILE A 767 -17.29 -8.41 19.13
C ILE A 767 -17.29 -7.22 18.17
N ASN A 768 -17.00 -7.50 16.90
CA ASN A 768 -17.18 -6.58 15.79
C ASN A 768 -18.04 -7.23 14.71
N ILE A 769 -19.08 -6.55 14.26
CA ILE A 769 -19.92 -6.97 13.13
C ILE A 769 -19.83 -5.89 12.07
N THR A 770 -19.46 -6.27 10.85
CA THR A 770 -19.40 -5.37 9.69
C THR A 770 -20.24 -5.97 8.58
N ALA A 771 -21.15 -5.20 8.00
CA ALA A 771 -21.93 -5.58 6.82
C ALA A 771 -21.74 -4.51 5.74
N ASN A 772 -21.17 -4.89 4.59
CA ASN A 772 -21.01 -4.02 3.43
C ASN A 772 -21.90 -4.48 2.28
N ALA A 773 -22.44 -3.51 1.56
CA ALA A 773 -23.07 -3.65 0.26
C ALA A 773 -22.17 -2.99 -0.79
N PHE A 774 -21.74 -3.76 -1.78
CA PHE A 774 -20.90 -3.32 -2.87
C PHE A 774 -21.73 -3.11 -4.13
N ASN A 775 -21.37 -2.12 -4.94
CA ASN A 775 -22.12 -1.72 -6.14
C ASN A 775 -23.60 -1.49 -5.82
N VAL A 776 -23.89 -0.62 -4.85
CA VAL A 776 -25.25 -0.33 -4.32
C VAL A 776 -26.22 0.08 -5.44
N LEU A 777 -25.69 0.79 -6.44
CA LEU A 777 -26.45 1.25 -7.61
C LEU A 777 -26.72 0.15 -8.65
N ASP A 778 -26.17 -1.05 -8.45
CA ASP A 778 -26.36 -2.21 -9.32
C ASP A 778 -26.00 -1.92 -10.78
N LYS A 779 -24.94 -1.12 -10.99
CA LYS A 779 -24.50 -0.74 -12.33
C LYS A 779 -23.75 -1.89 -13.00
N TYR A 780 -23.88 -1.98 -14.32
CA TYR A 780 -23.03 -2.83 -15.14
C TYR A 780 -21.63 -2.20 -15.23
N LEU A 781 -20.70 -2.69 -14.42
CA LEU A 781 -19.34 -2.19 -14.31
C LEU A 781 -18.36 -3.14 -14.99
N TYR A 782 -17.47 -2.61 -15.82
CA TYR A 782 -16.52 -3.43 -16.59
C TYR A 782 -15.25 -2.66 -17.00
N SER A 783 -14.24 -3.43 -17.39
CA SER A 783 -13.07 -2.99 -18.15
C SER A 783 -12.75 -4.03 -19.23
N GLY A 784 -12.01 -3.63 -20.27
CA GLY A 784 -11.80 -4.45 -21.45
C GLY A 784 -11.00 -3.73 -22.52
N SER A 785 -10.81 -4.40 -23.66
CA SER A 785 -10.17 -3.83 -24.84
C SER A 785 -10.70 -4.51 -26.12
N TYR A 786 -10.45 -3.87 -27.26
CA TYR A 786 -10.67 -4.46 -28.58
C TYR A 786 -9.45 -5.28 -28.99
N TYR A 787 -9.69 -6.51 -29.42
CA TYR A 787 -8.65 -7.46 -29.80
C TYR A 787 -8.70 -7.72 -31.30
N THR A 788 -7.92 -6.95 -32.07
CA THR A 788 -7.94 -6.97 -33.55
C THR A 788 -7.64 -8.34 -34.14
N TRP A 789 -6.80 -9.15 -33.48
CA TRP A 789 -6.49 -10.51 -33.93
C TRP A 789 -7.72 -11.42 -34.03
N LEU A 790 -8.72 -11.21 -33.16
CA LEU A 790 -10.00 -11.92 -33.20
C LEU A 790 -11.14 -11.08 -33.79
N ASN A 791 -10.89 -9.83 -34.17
CA ASN A 791 -11.91 -8.85 -34.52
C ASN A 791 -13.07 -8.80 -33.51
N ALA A 792 -12.73 -8.83 -32.21
CA ALA A 792 -13.69 -8.93 -31.13
C ALA A 792 -13.34 -8.02 -29.96
N PHE A 793 -14.37 -7.55 -29.26
CA PHE A 793 -14.24 -6.90 -27.97
C PHE A 793 -14.13 -7.97 -26.88
N TYR A 794 -13.20 -7.80 -25.94
CA TYR A 794 -13.22 -8.55 -24.70
C TYR A 794 -13.47 -7.61 -23.52
N TRP A 795 -14.13 -8.11 -22.47
CA TRP A 795 -14.26 -7.40 -21.20
C TRP A 795 -14.38 -8.35 -20.02
N GLN A 796 -14.12 -7.83 -18.83
CA GLN A 796 -14.42 -8.47 -17.55
C GLN A 796 -15.46 -7.64 -16.81
N THR A 797 -16.52 -8.30 -16.33
CA THR A 797 -17.55 -7.66 -15.51
C THR A 797 -17.20 -7.72 -14.02
N GLU A 798 -17.45 -6.62 -13.30
CA GLU A 798 -17.55 -6.68 -11.84
C GLU A 798 -18.89 -7.28 -11.43
N ALA A 799 -18.95 -7.77 -10.19
CA ALA A 799 -20.19 -8.27 -9.63
C ALA A 799 -21.27 -7.16 -9.60
N PRO A 800 -22.54 -7.48 -9.89
CA PRO A 800 -23.69 -6.66 -9.55
C PRO A 800 -23.75 -6.35 -8.05
N ARG A 801 -24.81 -5.67 -7.61
CA ARG A 801 -25.01 -5.40 -6.18
C ARG A 801 -24.84 -6.68 -5.36
N ASN A 802 -23.91 -6.66 -4.42
CA ASN A 802 -23.56 -7.83 -3.62
C ASN A 802 -23.23 -7.44 -2.18
N PHE A 803 -23.28 -8.42 -1.28
CA PHE A 803 -23.22 -8.18 0.15
C PHE A 803 -22.14 -9.04 0.80
N ARG A 804 -21.53 -8.51 1.86
CA ARG A 804 -20.57 -9.22 2.70
C ARG A 804 -20.80 -8.85 4.15
N MET A 805 -20.93 -9.85 5.02
CA MET A 805 -21.07 -9.69 6.46
C MET A 805 -19.93 -10.43 7.15
N SER A 806 -19.28 -9.79 8.11
CA SER A 806 -18.19 -10.38 8.89
C SER A 806 -18.44 -10.18 10.38
N VAL A 807 -18.21 -11.22 11.15
CA VAL A 807 -18.24 -11.22 12.61
C VAL A 807 -16.83 -11.57 13.10
N GLY A 808 -16.21 -10.65 13.84
CA GLY A 808 -14.91 -10.82 14.47
C GLY A 808 -15.04 -10.89 15.99
N TYR A 809 -14.27 -11.77 16.62
CA TYR A 809 -14.17 -11.92 18.07
C TYR A 809 -12.71 -11.87 18.51
N LYS A 810 -12.39 -10.93 19.42
CA LYS A 810 -11.04 -10.75 20.00
C LYS A 810 -10.95 -11.36 21.39
N PHE A 811 -9.87 -12.06 21.72
CA PHE A 811 -9.70 -12.71 23.03
C PHE A 811 -8.28 -12.61 23.60
#